data_AF-A0A938HP22-F1
#
_entry.id   AF-A0A938HP22-F1
#
_cell.length_a   1.000
_cell.length_b   1.000
_cell.length_c   1.000
_cell.angle_alpha   90.00
_cell.angle_beta   90.00
_cell.angle_gamma   90.00
#
_symmetry.space_group_name_H-M   'P 1'
#
loop_
_entity.id
_entity.type
_entity.pdbx_description
1 polymer ?
#
loop_
_entity_poly.entity_id
_entity_poly.type
_entity_poly.pdbx_seq_one_letter_code
_entity_poly.pdbx_strand_id
1 'polypeptide(L)'
;MRPAKLDGVARWVAGLAVALIAVGSAAAQEKCFTCHPAPGLASRIAQGRHTSPEAEALAFKGDAHVKLRCTDCHREASTVPHPAGMQPAQCRACHPTSRAHVLSHERPELEGKLPTCISCHGYHHVLRAANPGSPVSHRNVPALCLKCHGGGTPTGPPGYDQDVHYRAHVTDPGSPAAVCTDCHTVHPTARNGDLLTLVAHTRVPKTCGRCHEETLKQYAGSVHGDALRRGSPDVPICTTCHGAHRILPTRGPASSVYSRYVPGRCGACHASVRLMASYGLRSDLYASYRASFHGVANELGSLQVANCASCHGAHDIRPSSDPRSRTHPANLGKTCGRCHPGVGANVARGQVHLTIARSSQPVVYWVAFGFRWLTILVMTALIGHIILDLARKIRLGSFRSRQARAPAAETEQFERFSLLIRLQHAVLVLSVLILVFTGLPLRFHGWGVSRLFFDLVGGVHGAGFLHRIGAVLLIAVSVFHVLWVMLAREGRRNFRQLLPSFHDVRCVFVNLLWFLGRSRERARFGRFSYIEKFDYWAVYWGCVVMIISGLLLWHEEIALWLLPKLYIDVAHEAHSDEALLAALAIFIWHFYNVHLNPDHFPMNWTWLTGRISKREVEEHHPLEYEELAGHGPTHDTEPGES
;
A
#
# COMPACT_ATOMS: atom_id res chain seq x y z
N MET A 1 -93.22 -22.55 -11.63
CA MET A 1 -93.27 -22.23 -10.18
C MET A 1 -91.84 -22.22 -9.66
N ARG A 2 -91.30 -21.04 -9.32
CA ARG A 2 -89.95 -20.87 -8.77
C ARG A 2 -90.04 -20.94 -7.24
N PRO A 3 -89.27 -21.78 -6.52
CA PRO A 3 -89.22 -21.73 -5.07
C PRO A 3 -88.45 -20.48 -4.61
N ALA A 4 -89.00 -19.84 -3.59
CA ALA A 4 -88.62 -18.53 -3.11
C ALA A 4 -87.34 -18.57 -2.27
N LYS A 5 -86.61 -17.46 -2.39
CA LYS A 5 -85.48 -16.97 -1.60
C LYS A 5 -85.57 -17.29 -0.10
N LEU A 6 -84.65 -18.10 0.41
CA LEU A 6 -84.34 -18.22 1.86
C LEU A 6 -82.88 -17.84 2.21
N ASP A 7 -82.12 -17.24 1.29
CA ASP A 7 -80.70 -16.88 1.50
C ASP A 7 -80.45 -15.45 2.03
N GLY A 8 -81.50 -14.63 2.15
CA GLY A 8 -81.38 -13.25 2.63
C GLY A 8 -81.22 -13.17 4.15
N VAL A 9 -82.01 -13.95 4.89
CA VAL A 9 -82.10 -13.85 6.35
C VAL A 9 -80.88 -14.46 7.03
N ALA A 10 -80.33 -15.58 6.54
CA ALA A 10 -79.14 -16.19 7.14
C ALA A 10 -77.88 -15.31 6.99
N ARG A 11 -77.73 -14.61 5.85
CA ARG A 11 -76.62 -13.65 5.63
C ARG A 11 -76.82 -12.36 6.42
N TRP A 12 -78.06 -11.91 6.58
CA TRP A 12 -78.40 -10.78 7.45
C TRP A 12 -78.22 -11.11 8.93
N VAL A 13 -78.60 -12.29 9.40
CA VAL A 13 -78.44 -12.72 10.80
C VAL A 13 -76.97 -12.99 11.11
N ALA A 14 -76.18 -13.57 10.20
CA ALA A 14 -74.74 -13.68 10.36
C ALA A 14 -74.05 -12.30 10.33
N GLY A 15 -74.51 -11.38 9.46
CA GLY A 15 -74.03 -10.00 9.41
C GLY A 15 -74.41 -9.19 10.65
N LEU A 16 -75.62 -9.36 11.18
CA LEU A 16 -76.08 -8.73 12.42
C LEU A 16 -75.38 -9.31 13.64
N ALA A 17 -75.13 -10.62 13.68
CA ALA A 17 -74.39 -11.26 14.76
C ALA A 17 -72.93 -10.79 14.79
N VAL A 18 -72.28 -10.68 13.63
CA VAL A 18 -70.92 -10.13 13.53
C VAL A 18 -70.90 -8.63 13.87
N ALA A 19 -71.93 -7.87 13.48
CA ALA A 19 -72.07 -6.46 13.84
C ALA A 19 -72.36 -6.25 15.34
N LEU A 20 -73.20 -7.10 15.95
CA LEU A 20 -73.52 -7.07 17.38
C LEU A 20 -72.33 -7.52 18.25
N ILE A 21 -71.53 -8.49 17.79
CA ILE A 21 -70.28 -8.88 18.45
C ILE A 21 -69.25 -7.73 18.38
N ALA A 22 -69.15 -7.03 17.24
CA ALA A 22 -68.27 -5.88 17.07
C ALA A 22 -68.70 -4.66 17.91
N VAL A 23 -70.01 -4.40 18.00
CA VAL A 23 -70.59 -3.34 18.86
C VAL A 23 -70.41 -3.67 20.35
N GLY A 24 -70.56 -4.95 20.74
CA GLY A 24 -70.32 -5.41 22.11
C GLY A 24 -68.86 -5.31 22.56
N SER A 25 -67.90 -5.54 21.65
CA SER A 25 -66.47 -5.34 21.96
C SER A 25 -66.08 -3.88 22.14
N ALA A 26 -66.70 -2.96 21.39
CA ALA A 26 -66.45 -1.52 21.50
C ALA A 26 -67.00 -0.95 22.81
N ALA A 27 -68.23 -1.31 23.20
CA ALA A 27 -68.87 -0.84 24.43
C ALA A 27 -68.21 -1.38 25.72
N ALA A 28 -67.56 -2.56 25.67
CA ALA A 28 -66.81 -3.11 26.80
C ALA A 28 -65.44 -2.43 26.98
N GLN A 29 -64.80 -2.01 25.89
CA GLN A 29 -63.55 -1.24 25.92
C GLN A 29 -63.74 0.18 26.43
N GLU A 30 -64.87 0.81 26.09
CA GLU A 30 -65.23 2.17 26.51
C GLU A 30 -65.22 2.33 28.05
N LYS A 31 -65.65 1.29 28.79
CA LYS A 31 -65.64 1.22 30.26
C LYS A 31 -64.24 1.17 30.88
N CYS A 32 -63.22 0.68 30.18
CA CYS A 32 -61.85 0.76 30.68
C CYS A 32 -61.35 2.22 30.60
N PHE A 33 -61.70 2.91 29.51
CA PHE A 33 -61.35 4.31 29.29
C PHE A 33 -62.17 5.29 30.13
N THR A 34 -63.16 4.86 30.92
CA THR A 34 -63.83 5.76 31.89
C THR A 34 -63.01 5.99 33.15
N CYS A 35 -62.15 5.04 33.54
CA CYS A 35 -61.38 5.10 34.79
C CYS A 35 -59.86 5.28 34.59
N HIS A 36 -59.28 4.69 33.53
CA HIS A 36 -57.85 4.80 33.27
C HIS A 36 -57.34 6.21 32.89
N PRO A 37 -58.12 7.13 32.27
CA PRO A 37 -57.69 8.50 32.04
C PRO A 37 -57.87 9.49 33.21
N ALA A 38 -58.35 9.05 34.37
CA ALA A 38 -58.61 9.94 35.48
C ALA A 38 -57.29 10.46 36.16
N PRO A 39 -57.11 11.79 36.32
CA PRO A 39 -55.88 12.41 36.85
C PRO A 39 -55.40 11.92 38.23
N GLY A 40 -56.28 11.30 39.04
CA GLY A 40 -55.96 10.76 40.36
C GLY A 40 -55.51 9.29 40.40
N LEU A 41 -55.78 8.50 39.34
CA LEU A 41 -55.40 7.08 39.26
C LEU A 41 -54.12 6.86 38.42
N ALA A 42 -53.84 7.80 37.51
CA ALA A 42 -52.61 7.83 36.69
C ALA A 42 -51.31 7.95 37.52
N SER A 43 -51.37 8.57 38.71
CA SER A 43 -50.20 8.84 39.56
C SER A 43 -49.57 7.59 40.18
N ARG A 44 -50.30 6.48 40.33
CA ARG A 44 -49.74 5.20 40.81
C ARG A 44 -49.12 4.36 39.69
N ILE A 45 -49.57 4.55 38.44
CA ILE A 45 -49.01 3.90 37.25
C ILE A 45 -47.71 4.61 36.81
N ALA A 46 -47.60 5.92 37.08
CA ALA A 46 -46.42 6.74 36.80
C ALA A 46 -45.13 6.34 37.55
N GLN A 47 -45.24 5.60 38.68
CA GLN A 47 -44.07 5.06 39.39
C GLN A 47 -43.35 3.94 38.59
N GLY A 48 -43.92 3.51 37.46
CA GLY A 48 -43.33 2.60 36.49
C GLY A 48 -43.48 3.06 35.04
N ARG A 49 -43.03 4.26 34.67
CA ARG A 49 -42.79 4.71 33.27
C ARG A 49 -43.95 4.48 32.25
N HIS A 50 -45.17 4.90 32.55
CA HIS A 50 -46.25 4.99 31.55
C HIS A 50 -46.59 6.45 31.21
N THR A 51 -46.88 6.73 29.94
CA THR A 51 -47.32 8.05 29.44
C THR A 51 -48.75 8.37 29.88
N SER A 52 -49.20 9.62 29.70
CA SER A 52 -50.55 10.02 30.12
C SER A 52 -51.63 9.15 29.46
N PRO A 53 -52.69 8.79 30.19
CA PRO A 53 -53.70 7.88 29.69
C PRO A 53 -54.57 8.42 28.53
N GLU A 54 -54.63 9.75 28.29
CA GLU A 54 -55.21 10.27 27.03
C GLU A 54 -54.33 9.96 25.80
N ALA A 55 -53.02 9.91 25.98
CA ALA A 55 -52.07 9.54 24.92
C ALA A 55 -52.14 8.03 24.60
N GLU A 56 -52.38 7.17 25.60
CA GLU A 56 -52.57 5.72 25.41
C GLU A 56 -53.90 5.39 24.70
N ALA A 57 -55.00 6.10 25.02
CA ALA A 57 -56.28 5.93 24.32
C ALA A 57 -56.22 6.35 22.84
N LEU A 58 -55.46 7.40 22.52
CA LEU A 58 -55.22 7.84 21.14
C LEU A 58 -54.26 6.90 20.39
N ALA A 59 -53.24 6.37 21.08
CA ALA A 59 -52.28 5.43 20.52
C ALA A 59 -52.91 4.09 20.12
N PHE A 60 -53.89 3.59 20.87
CA PHE A 60 -54.54 2.30 20.56
C PHE A 60 -55.20 2.24 19.17
N LYS A 61 -55.64 3.37 18.60
CA LYS A 61 -56.25 3.43 17.26
C LYS A 61 -55.31 3.01 16.13
N GLY A 62 -53.99 3.13 16.32
CA GLY A 62 -52.97 2.73 15.35
C GLY A 62 -52.42 1.31 15.57
N ASP A 63 -52.78 0.66 16.67
CA ASP A 63 -52.20 -0.61 17.12
C ASP A 63 -52.53 -1.78 16.17
N ALA A 64 -51.58 -2.69 15.99
CA ALA A 64 -51.78 -3.91 15.20
C ALA A 64 -52.88 -4.82 15.77
N HIS A 65 -53.15 -4.71 17.08
CA HIS A 65 -54.14 -5.44 17.87
C HIS A 65 -55.38 -4.60 18.20
N VAL A 66 -55.65 -3.50 17.48
CA VAL A 66 -56.83 -2.64 17.69
C VAL A 66 -58.18 -3.41 17.71
N LYS A 67 -58.21 -4.62 17.13
CA LYS A 67 -59.38 -5.51 17.12
C LYS A 67 -59.52 -6.42 18.36
N LEU A 68 -58.51 -6.47 19.22
CA LEU A 68 -58.55 -7.22 20.48
C LEU A 68 -59.13 -6.34 21.58
N ARG A 69 -59.82 -6.96 22.54
CA ARG A 69 -60.32 -6.31 23.76
C ARG A 69 -59.18 -6.17 24.77
N CYS A 70 -59.28 -5.20 25.68
CA CYS A 70 -58.28 -5.00 26.74
C CYS A 70 -58.06 -6.26 27.58
N THR A 71 -59.13 -7.01 27.87
CA THR A 71 -59.10 -8.26 28.64
C THR A 71 -58.51 -9.45 27.89
N ASP A 72 -58.37 -9.37 26.57
CA ASP A 72 -57.69 -10.42 25.78
C ASP A 72 -56.17 -10.40 26.06
N CYS A 73 -55.62 -9.22 26.40
CA CYS A 73 -54.23 -9.05 26.82
C CYS A 73 -54.07 -9.00 28.35
N HIS A 74 -55.01 -8.37 29.06
CA HIS A 74 -55.04 -8.19 30.52
C HIS A 74 -56.14 -9.06 31.14
N ARG A 75 -55.95 -10.38 31.15
CA ARG A 75 -56.99 -11.32 31.60
C ARG A 75 -57.44 -11.09 33.05
N GLU A 76 -56.54 -10.58 33.90
CA GLU A 76 -56.79 -10.26 35.31
C GLU A 76 -57.64 -9.00 35.51
N ALA A 77 -57.85 -8.19 34.44
CA ALA A 77 -58.64 -6.96 34.47
C ALA A 77 -60.14 -7.17 34.18
N SER A 78 -60.62 -8.42 34.18
CA SER A 78 -62.03 -8.74 33.86
C SER A 78 -63.04 -8.35 34.95
N THR A 79 -62.58 -8.01 36.16
CA THR A 79 -63.42 -7.61 37.31
C THR A 79 -63.03 -6.20 37.77
N VAL A 80 -64.01 -5.35 38.10
CA VAL A 80 -63.78 -3.98 38.60
C VAL A 80 -64.36 -3.84 40.01
N PRO A 81 -63.60 -3.37 41.03
CA PRO A 81 -62.18 -3.02 40.99
C PRO A 81 -61.29 -4.24 40.75
N HIS A 82 -60.26 -4.10 39.90
CA HIS A 82 -59.33 -5.20 39.59
C HIS A 82 -58.23 -5.31 40.67
N PRO A 83 -57.61 -6.50 40.84
CA PRO A 83 -56.56 -6.72 41.83
C PRO A 83 -55.35 -5.78 41.66
N ALA A 84 -54.66 -5.47 42.77
CA ALA A 84 -53.38 -4.76 42.73
C ALA A 84 -52.25 -5.70 42.29
N GLY A 85 -51.31 -5.20 41.47
CA GLY A 85 -50.13 -5.98 41.05
C GLY A 85 -50.39 -6.95 39.87
N MET A 86 -51.27 -6.58 38.94
CA MET A 86 -51.54 -7.38 37.74
C MET A 86 -50.28 -7.69 36.96
N GLN A 87 -50.19 -8.92 36.44
CA GLN A 87 -49.04 -9.32 35.63
C GLN A 87 -49.03 -8.64 34.26
N PRO A 88 -47.84 -8.32 33.70
CA PRO A 88 -47.73 -7.76 32.35
C PRO A 88 -48.35 -8.68 31.28
N ALA A 89 -48.87 -8.08 30.21
CA ALA A 89 -49.47 -8.83 29.09
C ALA A 89 -48.48 -9.86 28.50
N GLN A 90 -48.94 -11.11 28.37
CA GLN A 90 -48.12 -12.23 27.91
C GLN A 90 -48.21 -12.41 26.39
N CYS A 91 -47.43 -11.64 25.63
CA CYS A 91 -47.45 -11.66 24.15
C CYS A 91 -47.26 -13.08 23.56
N ARG A 92 -46.49 -13.94 24.24
CA ARG A 92 -46.18 -15.32 23.80
C ARG A 92 -47.39 -16.25 23.75
N ALA A 93 -48.44 -15.95 24.50
CA ALA A 93 -49.66 -16.77 24.49
C ALA A 93 -50.32 -16.79 23.10
N CYS A 94 -50.18 -15.70 22.34
CA CYS A 94 -50.68 -15.59 20.96
C CYS A 94 -49.56 -15.63 19.90
N HIS A 95 -48.31 -15.36 20.29
CA HIS A 95 -47.12 -15.47 19.43
C HIS A 95 -46.15 -16.56 19.94
N PRO A 96 -46.51 -17.85 19.84
CA PRO A 96 -45.70 -18.94 20.41
C PRO A 96 -44.35 -19.13 19.68
N THR A 97 -44.27 -18.69 18.41
CA THR A 97 -43.06 -18.80 17.58
C THR A 97 -42.09 -17.63 17.76
N SER A 98 -42.53 -16.52 18.36
CA SER A 98 -41.65 -15.43 18.75
C SER A 98 -40.97 -15.79 20.07
N ARG A 99 -40.00 -16.70 20.01
CA ARG A 99 -38.97 -16.74 21.05
C ARG A 99 -38.34 -15.36 21.04
N ALA A 100 -38.24 -14.73 22.20
CA ALA A 100 -37.50 -13.49 22.29
C ALA A 100 -36.05 -13.77 21.86
N HIS A 101 -35.29 -12.71 21.63
CA HIS A 101 -33.88 -12.68 21.22
C HIS A 101 -32.94 -13.28 22.30
N VAL A 102 -33.26 -14.48 22.75
CA VAL A 102 -33.09 -14.95 24.13
C VAL A 102 -31.95 -15.94 24.23
N LEU A 103 -31.64 -16.74 23.21
CA LEU A 103 -30.45 -17.62 23.28
C LEU A 103 -29.12 -16.87 23.43
N SER A 104 -28.97 -15.67 22.84
CA SER A 104 -27.73 -14.88 22.96
C SER A 104 -27.74 -13.84 24.08
N HIS A 105 -28.90 -13.61 24.71
CA HIS A 105 -29.05 -12.68 25.83
C HIS A 105 -29.36 -13.37 27.17
N GLU A 106 -29.79 -14.63 27.18
CA GLU A 106 -29.86 -15.53 28.35
C GLU A 106 -28.45 -15.89 28.82
N ARG A 107 -27.74 -14.88 29.30
CA ARG A 107 -26.57 -15.07 30.16
C ARG A 107 -27.04 -14.92 31.60
N PRO A 108 -26.61 -15.79 32.52
CA PRO A 108 -26.92 -15.65 33.95
C PRO A 108 -26.58 -14.24 34.47
N GLU A 109 -25.54 -13.60 33.91
CA GLU A 109 -25.13 -12.24 34.27
C GLU A 109 -26.10 -11.11 33.85
N LEU A 110 -27.09 -11.41 32.99
CA LEU A 110 -28.07 -10.47 32.43
C LEU A 110 -29.50 -10.67 32.96
N GLU A 111 -29.67 -11.53 33.97
CA GLU A 111 -30.96 -11.79 34.61
C GLU A 111 -31.58 -10.48 35.15
N GLY A 112 -32.83 -10.20 34.78
CA GLY A 112 -33.52 -8.94 35.08
C GLY A 112 -33.17 -7.74 34.17
N LYS A 113 -32.21 -7.87 33.24
CA LYS A 113 -31.81 -6.82 32.27
C LYS A 113 -32.07 -7.21 30.81
N LEU A 114 -32.80 -8.29 30.59
CA LEU A 114 -33.14 -8.79 29.26
C LEU A 114 -34.11 -7.86 28.53
N PRO A 115 -33.93 -7.64 27.21
CA PRO A 115 -34.95 -6.97 26.41
C PRO A 115 -36.23 -7.81 26.38
N THR A 116 -37.35 -7.16 26.63
CA THR A 116 -38.70 -7.76 26.55
C THR A 116 -39.32 -7.48 25.18
N CYS A 117 -40.43 -8.17 24.86
CA CYS A 117 -41.18 -7.87 23.62
C CYS A 117 -41.56 -6.37 23.58
N ILE A 118 -41.92 -5.83 24.74
CA ILE A 118 -42.34 -4.45 24.92
C ILE A 118 -41.19 -3.46 24.71
N SER A 119 -39.96 -3.78 25.14
CA SER A 119 -38.82 -2.89 24.92
C SER A 119 -38.47 -2.69 23.43
N CYS A 120 -38.90 -3.62 22.57
CA CYS A 120 -38.69 -3.54 21.13
C CYS A 120 -39.94 -3.07 20.38
N HIS A 121 -41.12 -3.60 20.71
CA HIS A 121 -42.37 -3.35 19.97
C HIS A 121 -43.24 -2.23 20.55
N GLY A 122 -42.99 -1.79 21.79
CA GLY A 122 -43.83 -0.84 22.51
C GLY A 122 -44.88 -1.50 23.40
N TYR A 123 -45.66 -0.66 24.10
CA TYR A 123 -46.73 -1.08 25.04
C TYR A 123 -48.10 -1.09 24.33
N HIS A 124 -48.98 -0.11 24.60
CA HIS A 124 -50.32 0.00 23.98
C HIS A 124 -50.31 0.68 22.60
N HIS A 125 -49.18 0.60 21.89
CA HIS A 125 -48.95 1.18 20.57
C HIS A 125 -48.00 0.30 19.72
N VAL A 126 -48.29 -1.00 19.67
CA VAL A 126 -47.56 -1.97 18.85
C VAL A 126 -47.95 -1.80 17.39
N LEU A 127 -47.14 -1.06 16.65
CA LEU A 127 -47.33 -0.85 15.21
C LEU A 127 -46.72 -1.99 14.39
N ARG A 128 -47.36 -2.33 13.27
CA ARG A 128 -46.77 -3.25 12.26
C ARG A 128 -45.42 -2.72 11.77
N ALA A 129 -44.45 -3.60 11.51
CA ALA A 129 -43.11 -3.21 11.05
C ALA A 129 -43.10 -2.36 9.77
N ALA A 130 -44.08 -2.56 8.88
CA ALA A 130 -44.26 -1.73 7.68
C ALA A 130 -44.63 -0.27 7.99
N ASN A 131 -45.13 0.02 9.19
CA ASN A 131 -45.48 1.39 9.58
C ASN A 131 -44.21 2.19 9.89
N PRO A 132 -44.01 3.35 9.24
CA PRO A 132 -42.93 4.31 9.51
C PRO A 132 -42.65 4.65 10.98
N GLY A 133 -43.70 4.72 11.80
CA GLY A 133 -43.64 5.07 13.21
C GLY A 133 -43.37 3.88 14.12
N SER A 134 -43.33 2.65 13.59
CA SER A 134 -43.05 1.46 14.39
C SER A 134 -41.59 1.46 14.83
N PRO A 135 -41.27 1.24 16.12
CA PRO A 135 -39.88 1.14 16.56
C PRO A 135 -39.10 0.01 15.86
N VAL A 136 -39.80 -1.03 15.40
CA VAL A 136 -39.23 -2.17 14.64
C VAL A 136 -39.35 -2.00 13.13
N SER A 137 -39.74 -0.81 12.64
CA SER A 137 -39.64 -0.49 11.22
C SER A 137 -38.18 -0.52 10.80
N HIS A 138 -37.89 -1.01 9.59
CA HIS A 138 -36.53 -1.18 9.08
C HIS A 138 -35.64 0.04 9.34
N ARG A 139 -36.12 1.25 9.01
CA ARG A 139 -35.43 2.52 9.26
C ARG A 139 -35.17 2.87 10.72
N ASN A 140 -35.97 2.35 11.64
CA ASN A 140 -35.88 2.64 13.07
C ASN A 140 -35.04 1.57 13.82
N VAL A 141 -34.77 0.42 13.19
CA VAL A 141 -33.99 -0.68 13.78
C VAL A 141 -32.61 -0.23 14.29
N PRO A 142 -31.80 0.56 13.55
CA PRO A 142 -30.49 0.97 14.05
C PRO A 142 -30.60 1.75 15.36
N ALA A 143 -31.50 2.75 15.40
CA ALA A 143 -31.73 3.53 16.61
C ALA A 143 -32.28 2.66 17.74
N LEU A 144 -33.17 1.71 17.45
CA LEU A 144 -33.74 0.79 18.44
C LEU A 144 -32.65 -0.07 19.10
N CYS A 145 -31.79 -0.71 18.31
CA CYS A 145 -30.72 -1.56 18.84
C CYS A 145 -29.67 -0.75 19.62
N LEU A 146 -29.33 0.46 19.14
CA LEU A 146 -28.33 1.32 19.78
C LEU A 146 -28.80 1.91 21.13
N LYS A 147 -30.09 1.85 21.48
CA LYS A 147 -30.55 2.19 22.84
C LYS A 147 -29.89 1.33 23.92
N CYS A 148 -29.56 0.08 23.58
CA CYS A 148 -28.90 -0.86 24.49
C CYS A 148 -27.46 -1.19 24.06
N HIS A 149 -27.16 -1.15 22.76
CA HIS A 149 -25.85 -1.45 22.17
C HIS A 149 -25.06 -0.19 21.76
N GLY A 150 -25.43 1.00 22.23
CA GLY A 150 -24.74 2.27 21.95
C GLY A 150 -23.89 2.77 23.13
N GLY A 151 -23.21 3.91 22.93
CA GLY A 151 -22.72 4.77 24.03
C GLY A 151 -21.60 4.23 24.92
N GLY A 152 -20.67 3.42 24.40
CA GLY A 152 -19.54 2.90 25.19
C GLY A 152 -19.88 1.72 26.12
N THR A 153 -21.04 1.09 25.91
CA THR A 153 -21.34 -0.21 26.52
C THR A 153 -20.38 -1.29 26.00
N PRO A 154 -19.98 -2.29 26.81
CA PRO A 154 -19.12 -3.40 26.36
C PRO A 154 -19.70 -4.24 25.21
N THR A 155 -20.99 -4.06 24.91
CA THR A 155 -21.79 -4.84 23.95
C THR A 155 -22.10 -4.07 22.66
N GLY A 156 -21.68 -2.81 22.55
CA GLY A 156 -21.89 -2.00 21.36
C GLY A 156 -20.80 -2.20 20.31
N PRO A 157 -21.13 -2.28 18.99
CA PRO A 157 -20.12 -2.42 17.97
C PRO A 157 -19.30 -1.12 17.83
N PRO A 158 -17.97 -1.16 18.08
CA PRO A 158 -17.14 0.04 17.96
C PRO A 158 -17.09 0.54 16.51
N GLY A 159 -17.39 1.83 16.31
CA GLY A 159 -17.28 2.50 15.01
C GLY A 159 -18.46 2.28 14.05
N TYR A 160 -19.59 1.75 14.51
CA TYR A 160 -20.79 1.57 13.69
C TYR A 160 -21.39 2.89 13.17
N ASP A 161 -21.17 3.99 13.88
CA ASP A 161 -21.48 5.35 13.44
C ASP A 161 -20.77 5.75 12.14
N GLN A 162 -19.65 5.09 11.82
CA GLN A 162 -18.88 5.30 10.59
C GLN A 162 -19.25 4.32 9.47
N ASP A 163 -20.07 3.31 9.76
CA ASP A 163 -20.46 2.29 8.79
C ASP A 163 -21.26 2.90 7.63
N VAL A 164 -20.95 2.50 6.40
CA VAL A 164 -21.62 3.02 5.20
C VAL A 164 -23.11 2.76 5.19
N HIS A 165 -23.57 1.63 5.74
CA HIS A 165 -25.00 1.32 5.79
C HIS A 165 -25.70 2.18 6.84
N TYR A 166 -25.09 2.36 8.01
CA TYR A 166 -25.64 3.24 9.05
C TYR A 166 -25.71 4.69 8.58
N ARG A 167 -24.63 5.21 7.99
CA ARG A 167 -24.58 6.58 7.47
C ARG A 167 -25.60 6.83 6.35
N ALA A 168 -25.88 5.81 5.54
CA ALA A 168 -26.93 5.89 4.53
C ALA A 168 -28.31 6.11 5.17
N HIS A 169 -28.63 5.38 6.25
CA HIS A 169 -29.88 5.56 7.02
C HIS A 169 -29.97 6.90 7.77
N VAL A 170 -28.85 7.39 8.30
CA VAL A 170 -28.82 8.71 8.96
C VAL A 170 -29.05 9.83 7.95
N THR A 171 -28.55 9.68 6.73
CA THR A 171 -28.66 10.70 5.67
C THR A 171 -30.02 10.62 4.97
N ASP A 172 -30.51 9.41 4.73
CA ASP A 172 -31.80 9.13 4.12
C ASP A 172 -32.51 8.03 4.93
N PRO A 173 -33.49 8.40 5.79
CA PRO A 173 -34.28 7.44 6.55
C PRO A 173 -35.12 6.47 5.68
N GLY A 174 -35.23 6.72 4.37
CA GLY A 174 -35.86 5.81 3.40
C GLY A 174 -34.87 4.87 2.71
N SER A 175 -33.58 4.92 3.06
CA SER A 175 -32.53 4.16 2.40
C SER A 175 -32.79 2.64 2.47
N PRO A 176 -32.60 1.89 1.38
CA PRO A 176 -32.65 0.43 1.40
C PRO A 176 -31.37 -0.21 1.99
N ALA A 177 -30.47 0.58 2.58
CA ALA A 177 -29.22 0.08 3.16
C ALA A 177 -29.47 -0.96 4.25
N ALA A 178 -28.51 -1.86 4.47
CA ALA A 178 -28.68 -2.90 5.47
C ALA A 178 -28.78 -2.31 6.90
N VAL A 179 -29.68 -2.86 7.72
CA VAL A 179 -29.76 -2.60 9.16
C VAL A 179 -29.41 -3.85 9.95
N CYS A 180 -29.38 -3.75 11.28
CA CYS A 180 -28.97 -4.85 12.16
C CYS A 180 -29.73 -6.16 11.89
N THR A 181 -31.03 -6.09 11.57
CA THR A 181 -31.88 -7.27 11.31
C THR A 181 -31.66 -7.91 9.94
N ASP A 182 -30.97 -7.25 9.01
CA ASP A 182 -30.65 -7.82 7.70
C ASP A 182 -29.46 -8.79 7.81
N CYS A 183 -28.60 -8.56 8.79
CA CYS A 183 -27.42 -9.37 9.10
C CYS A 183 -27.64 -10.30 10.31
N HIS A 184 -28.42 -9.88 11.31
CA HIS A 184 -28.69 -10.64 12.53
C HIS A 184 -30.16 -11.06 12.61
N THR A 185 -30.41 -12.26 13.16
CA THR A 185 -31.78 -12.74 13.37
C THR A 185 -32.32 -12.26 14.71
N VAL A 186 -33.48 -11.58 14.73
CA VAL A 186 -34.08 -11.05 15.98
C VAL A 186 -35.18 -11.93 16.58
N HIS A 187 -35.80 -12.81 15.78
CA HIS A 187 -36.77 -13.81 16.22
C HIS A 187 -36.38 -15.19 15.66
N PRO A 188 -35.54 -15.97 16.36
CA PRO A 188 -35.12 -17.27 15.87
C PRO A 188 -36.29 -18.27 15.94
N THR A 189 -36.80 -18.70 14.79
CA THR A 189 -37.71 -19.83 14.69
C THR A 189 -36.88 -21.12 14.75
N ALA A 190 -37.06 -21.92 15.80
CA ALA A 190 -36.30 -23.14 16.01
C ALA A 190 -36.40 -24.10 14.80
N ARG A 191 -35.26 -24.25 14.11
CA ARG A 191 -34.78 -25.48 13.43
C ARG A 191 -33.33 -25.35 12.97
N ASN A 192 -32.74 -24.14 12.95
CA ASN A 192 -31.30 -23.88 12.70
C ASN A 192 -30.85 -22.49 13.23
N GLY A 193 -31.40 -22.00 14.35
CA GLY A 193 -31.44 -20.57 14.67
C GLY A 193 -30.70 -20.15 15.93
N ASP A 194 -29.39 -19.94 15.82
CA ASP A 194 -28.65 -18.99 16.67
C ASP A 194 -28.49 -17.65 15.94
N LEU A 195 -28.37 -16.56 16.71
CA LEU A 195 -28.09 -15.21 16.22
C LEU A 195 -26.85 -15.13 15.32
N LEU A 196 -25.96 -16.09 15.50
CA LEU A 196 -24.70 -16.24 14.79
C LEU A 196 -24.84 -16.91 13.42
N THR A 197 -26.00 -17.43 13.05
CA THR A 197 -26.11 -18.26 11.84
C THR A 197 -26.02 -17.46 10.55
N LEU A 198 -26.58 -16.25 10.47
CA LEU A 198 -26.43 -15.39 9.29
C LEU A 198 -25.02 -14.77 9.20
N VAL A 199 -24.36 -14.60 10.34
CA VAL A 199 -22.99 -14.05 10.43
C VAL A 199 -21.92 -15.13 10.60
N ALA A 200 -22.30 -16.41 10.47
CA ALA A 200 -21.36 -17.52 10.49
C ALA A 200 -20.41 -17.40 9.30
N HIS A 201 -19.13 -17.72 9.48
CA HIS A 201 -18.09 -17.54 8.47
C HIS A 201 -18.51 -18.06 7.08
N THR A 202 -19.09 -19.27 7.02
CA THR A 202 -19.54 -19.91 5.77
C THR A 202 -20.80 -19.29 5.14
N ARG A 203 -21.53 -18.45 5.87
CA ARG A 203 -22.80 -17.84 5.46
C ARG A 203 -22.70 -16.34 5.18
N VAL A 204 -21.70 -15.65 5.73
CA VAL A 204 -21.47 -14.21 5.50
C VAL A 204 -21.54 -13.81 4.02
N PRO A 205 -20.90 -14.52 3.05
CA PRO A 205 -21.01 -14.15 1.65
C PRO A 205 -22.46 -14.15 1.13
N LYS A 206 -23.28 -15.13 1.56
CA LYS A 206 -24.70 -15.20 1.20
C LYS A 206 -25.50 -14.09 1.86
N THR A 207 -25.16 -13.69 3.08
CA THR A 207 -25.82 -12.59 3.80
C THR A 207 -25.59 -11.26 3.10
N CYS A 208 -24.35 -10.92 2.77
CA CYS A 208 -24.03 -9.72 1.99
C CYS A 208 -24.64 -9.79 0.57
N GLY A 209 -24.63 -10.98 -0.05
CA GLY A 209 -25.12 -11.19 -1.40
C GLY A 209 -26.63 -11.06 -1.61
N ARG A 210 -27.42 -10.92 -0.53
CA ARG A 210 -28.86 -10.57 -0.63
C ARG A 210 -29.07 -9.21 -1.29
N CYS A 211 -28.14 -8.28 -1.06
CA CYS A 211 -28.14 -6.95 -1.66
C CYS A 211 -27.00 -6.78 -2.67
N HIS A 212 -25.89 -7.53 -2.51
CA HIS A 212 -24.72 -7.50 -3.40
C HIS A 212 -24.64 -8.76 -4.28
N GLU A 213 -25.70 -9.04 -5.04
CA GLU A 213 -25.84 -10.29 -5.80
C GLU A 213 -24.72 -10.50 -6.82
N GLU A 214 -24.36 -9.46 -7.58
CA GLU A 214 -23.31 -9.54 -8.58
C GLU A 214 -21.93 -9.80 -7.96
N THR A 215 -21.63 -9.14 -6.85
CA THR A 215 -20.40 -9.38 -6.09
C THR A 215 -20.37 -10.80 -5.53
N LEU A 216 -21.50 -11.33 -5.05
CA LEU A 216 -21.60 -12.71 -4.59
C LEU A 216 -21.34 -13.70 -5.75
N LYS A 217 -21.88 -13.45 -6.94
CA LYS A 217 -21.63 -14.28 -8.13
C LYS A 217 -20.14 -14.31 -8.48
N GLN A 218 -19.48 -13.16 -8.44
CA GLN A 218 -18.02 -13.06 -8.66
C GLN A 218 -17.23 -13.83 -7.60
N TYR A 219 -17.52 -13.59 -6.32
CA TYR A 219 -16.86 -14.27 -5.21
C TYR A 219 -17.05 -15.78 -5.25
N ALA A 220 -18.27 -16.26 -5.50
CA ALA A 220 -18.58 -17.67 -5.61
C ALA A 220 -17.82 -18.35 -6.76
N GLY A 221 -17.49 -17.60 -7.83
CA GLY A 221 -16.68 -18.07 -8.95
C GLY A 221 -15.17 -17.94 -8.77
N SER A 222 -14.71 -17.40 -7.63
CA SER A 222 -13.28 -17.20 -7.31
C SER A 222 -12.68 -18.41 -6.58
N VAL A 223 -11.34 -18.46 -6.49
CA VAL A 223 -10.61 -19.48 -5.72
C VAL A 223 -10.94 -19.47 -4.24
N HIS A 224 -11.19 -18.28 -3.66
CA HIS A 224 -11.55 -18.16 -2.24
C HIS A 224 -12.98 -18.66 -1.99
N GLY A 225 -13.94 -18.28 -2.84
CA GLY A 225 -15.32 -18.78 -2.73
C GLY A 225 -15.44 -20.27 -2.99
N ASP A 226 -14.65 -20.81 -3.90
CA ASP A 226 -14.55 -22.24 -4.17
C ASP A 226 -13.95 -23.02 -2.98
N ALA A 227 -12.87 -22.50 -2.38
CA ALA A 227 -12.29 -23.09 -1.17
C ALA A 227 -13.23 -23.02 0.04
N LEU A 228 -13.97 -21.91 0.20
CA LEU A 228 -14.99 -21.80 1.26
C LEU A 228 -16.08 -22.85 1.08
N ARG A 229 -16.51 -23.11 -0.16
CA ARG A 229 -17.52 -24.13 -0.48
C ARG A 229 -17.03 -25.54 -0.15
N ARG A 230 -15.72 -25.80 -0.28
CA ARG A 230 -15.07 -27.05 0.14
C ARG A 230 -14.88 -27.18 1.65
N GLY A 231 -15.31 -26.18 2.44
CA GLY A 231 -15.26 -26.23 3.90
C GLY A 231 -13.96 -25.72 4.51
N SER A 232 -13.11 -25.04 3.74
CA SER A 232 -11.89 -24.43 4.28
C SER A 232 -12.24 -23.29 5.25
N PRO A 233 -11.84 -23.36 6.54
CA PRO A 233 -12.27 -22.38 7.54
C PRO A 233 -11.48 -21.07 7.51
N ASP A 234 -10.24 -21.10 6.99
CA ASP A 234 -9.30 -19.98 7.07
C ASP A 234 -9.23 -19.12 5.78
N VAL A 235 -10.21 -19.27 4.89
CA VAL A 235 -10.26 -18.53 3.62
C VAL A 235 -10.99 -17.21 3.80
N PRO A 236 -10.54 -16.12 3.13
CA PRO A 236 -11.13 -14.81 3.33
C PRO A 236 -12.57 -14.73 2.81
N ILE A 237 -13.41 -14.06 3.58
CA ILE A 237 -14.81 -13.71 3.28
C ILE A 237 -14.97 -12.19 3.23
N CYS A 238 -16.19 -11.71 2.94
CA CYS A 238 -16.48 -10.27 2.81
C CYS A 238 -15.98 -9.46 4.02
N THR A 239 -16.24 -9.95 5.23
CA THR A 239 -15.87 -9.27 6.49
C THR A 239 -14.38 -9.35 6.81
N THR A 240 -13.64 -10.30 6.25
CA THR A 240 -12.18 -10.39 6.37
C THR A 240 -11.51 -9.15 5.74
N CYS A 241 -12.04 -8.68 4.61
CA CYS A 241 -11.50 -7.53 3.89
C CYS A 241 -12.17 -6.22 4.31
N HIS A 242 -13.51 -6.19 4.36
CA HIS A 242 -14.28 -4.95 4.57
C HIS A 242 -14.57 -4.62 6.04
N GLY A 243 -14.35 -5.55 6.96
CA GLY A 243 -14.88 -5.46 8.33
C GLY A 243 -16.36 -5.83 8.40
N ALA A 244 -16.95 -5.78 9.61
CA ALA A 244 -18.34 -6.18 9.86
C ALA A 244 -19.22 -5.02 10.34
N HIS A 245 -18.83 -4.35 11.42
CA HIS A 245 -19.61 -3.24 12.01
C HIS A 245 -18.93 -1.87 11.86
N ARG A 246 -17.98 -1.78 10.92
CA ARG A 246 -17.28 -0.54 10.54
C ARG A 246 -16.85 -0.67 9.07
N ILE A 247 -17.81 -0.98 8.21
CA ILE A 247 -17.59 -1.09 6.78
C ILE A 247 -17.50 0.31 6.22
N LEU A 248 -16.35 0.66 5.65
CA LEU A 248 -16.07 2.00 5.14
C LEU A 248 -16.11 2.04 3.61
N PRO A 249 -16.37 3.21 2.98
CA PRO A 249 -16.35 3.33 1.52
C PRO A 249 -14.99 2.92 0.95
N THR A 250 -14.96 2.20 -0.17
CA THR A 250 -13.71 1.70 -0.78
C THR A 250 -12.74 2.81 -1.20
N ARG A 251 -13.24 4.02 -1.47
CA ARG A 251 -12.44 5.20 -1.82
C ARG A 251 -12.04 6.04 -0.59
N GLY A 252 -12.50 5.68 0.60
CA GLY A 252 -12.18 6.39 1.84
C GLY A 252 -10.78 6.02 2.34
N PRO A 253 -9.88 6.99 2.66
CA PRO A 253 -8.53 6.71 3.14
C PRO A 253 -8.46 5.93 4.46
N ALA A 254 -9.55 5.89 5.25
CA ALA A 254 -9.63 5.09 6.47
C ALA A 254 -10.08 3.64 6.21
N SER A 255 -10.52 3.31 4.99
CA SER A 255 -11.07 1.99 4.65
C SER A 255 -9.98 0.93 4.60
N SER A 256 -10.28 -0.24 5.15
CA SER A 256 -9.40 -1.41 5.12
C SER A 256 -9.05 -1.87 3.69
N VAL A 257 -9.90 -1.56 2.72
CA VAL A 257 -9.78 -1.91 1.30
C VAL A 257 -9.46 -0.70 0.42
N TYR A 258 -9.00 0.40 1.02
CA TYR A 258 -8.45 1.53 0.26
C TYR A 258 -7.23 1.08 -0.55
N SER A 259 -7.03 1.63 -1.76
CA SER A 259 -6.01 1.16 -2.73
C SER A 259 -4.62 0.93 -2.13
N ARG A 260 -4.22 1.79 -1.19
CA ARG A 260 -2.95 1.69 -0.44
C ARG A 260 -2.85 0.47 0.48
N TYR A 261 -3.96 0.00 1.05
CA TYR A 261 -3.97 -1.07 2.03
C TYR A 261 -4.31 -2.44 1.46
N VAL A 262 -4.78 -2.50 0.21
CA VAL A 262 -5.12 -3.76 -0.48
C VAL A 262 -3.96 -4.78 -0.43
N PRO A 263 -2.69 -4.43 -0.75
CA PRO A 263 -1.60 -5.39 -0.64
C PRO A 263 -1.43 -5.97 0.77
N GLY A 264 -1.55 -5.14 1.80
CA GLY A 264 -1.48 -5.58 3.19
C GLY A 264 -2.61 -6.54 3.57
N ARG A 265 -3.82 -6.35 3.03
CA ARG A 265 -4.95 -7.27 3.24
C ARG A 265 -4.71 -8.64 2.64
N CYS A 266 -4.19 -8.69 1.42
CA CYS A 266 -3.78 -9.95 0.80
C CYS A 266 -2.60 -10.58 1.57
N GLY A 267 -1.61 -9.76 1.94
CA GLY A 267 -0.40 -10.16 2.66
C GLY A 267 -0.67 -10.76 4.05
N ALA A 268 -1.74 -10.35 4.74
CA ALA A 268 -2.11 -10.93 6.03
C ALA A 268 -2.26 -12.46 6.00
N CYS A 269 -2.70 -13.01 4.87
CA CYS A 269 -2.76 -14.45 4.63
C CYS A 269 -1.61 -14.93 3.73
N HIS A 270 -1.33 -14.25 2.61
CA HIS A 270 -0.39 -14.72 1.61
C HIS A 270 1.10 -14.58 1.99
N ALA A 271 1.42 -13.79 3.02
CA ALA A 271 2.77 -13.75 3.58
C ALA A 271 3.00 -14.82 4.66
N SER A 272 1.93 -15.48 5.14
CA SER A 272 2.01 -16.48 6.20
C SER A 272 2.53 -17.80 5.65
N VAL A 273 3.76 -18.17 6.06
CA VAL A 273 4.39 -19.45 5.69
C VAL A 273 3.52 -20.63 6.11
N ARG A 274 3.01 -20.61 7.36
CA ARG A 274 2.19 -21.70 7.91
C ARG A 274 0.87 -21.87 7.16
N LEU A 275 0.17 -20.76 6.90
CA LEU A 275 -1.12 -20.82 6.21
C LEU A 275 -0.94 -21.19 4.74
N MET A 276 0.02 -20.60 4.03
CA MET A 276 0.24 -20.94 2.62
C MET A 276 0.68 -22.40 2.44
N ALA A 277 1.53 -22.92 3.34
CA ALA A 277 1.94 -24.32 3.30
C ALA A 277 0.78 -25.30 3.46
N SER A 278 -0.24 -25.00 4.28
CA SER A 278 -1.40 -25.89 4.44
C SER A 278 -2.26 -26.00 3.17
N TYR A 279 -2.15 -25.04 2.25
CA TYR A 279 -2.79 -25.07 0.93
C TYR A 279 -1.82 -25.42 -0.20
N GLY A 280 -0.56 -25.80 0.10
CA GLY A 280 0.45 -26.10 -0.91
C GLY A 280 0.87 -24.87 -1.75
N LEU A 281 0.71 -23.67 -1.20
CA LEU A 281 1.02 -22.40 -1.86
C LEU A 281 2.35 -21.82 -1.37
N ARG A 282 2.98 -21.02 -2.22
CA ARG A 282 4.22 -20.32 -1.87
C ARG A 282 3.92 -18.98 -1.18
N SER A 283 4.62 -18.68 -0.08
CA SER A 283 4.49 -17.42 0.67
C SER A 283 5.47 -16.32 0.23
N ASP A 284 6.50 -16.67 -0.56
CA ASP A 284 7.54 -15.74 -1.03
C ASP A 284 7.04 -14.75 -2.11
N LEU A 285 5.90 -15.06 -2.74
CA LEU A 285 5.31 -14.22 -3.78
C LEU A 285 4.90 -12.83 -3.27
N TYR A 286 4.42 -12.73 -2.04
CA TYR A 286 4.09 -11.43 -1.44
C TYR A 286 5.34 -10.54 -1.29
N ALA A 287 6.46 -11.13 -0.86
CA ALA A 287 7.73 -10.41 -0.76
C ALA A 287 8.21 -9.92 -2.14
N SER A 288 8.03 -10.74 -3.20
CA SER A 288 8.37 -10.32 -4.56
C SER A 288 7.56 -9.11 -5.04
N TYR A 289 6.27 -9.02 -4.70
CA TYR A 289 5.46 -7.84 -5.01
C TYR A 289 5.97 -6.61 -4.27
N ARG A 290 6.25 -6.73 -2.96
CA ARG A 290 6.74 -5.61 -2.15
C ARG A 290 8.08 -5.05 -2.65
N ALA A 291 8.95 -5.93 -3.16
CA ALA A 291 10.23 -5.55 -3.74
C ALA A 291 10.12 -4.95 -5.16
N SER A 292 8.98 -5.14 -5.85
CA SER A 292 8.76 -4.55 -7.17
C SER A 292 8.49 -3.05 -7.08
N PHE A 293 8.70 -2.33 -8.18
CA PHE A 293 8.33 -0.90 -8.27
C PHE A 293 6.88 -0.64 -7.85
N HIS A 294 5.94 -1.51 -8.23
CA HIS A 294 4.55 -1.38 -7.83
C HIS A 294 4.34 -1.44 -6.31
N GLY A 295 5.04 -2.36 -5.64
CA GLY A 295 4.99 -2.48 -4.18
C GLY A 295 5.65 -1.30 -3.48
N VAL A 296 6.86 -0.91 -3.90
CA VAL A 296 7.60 0.21 -3.33
C VAL A 296 6.82 1.52 -3.47
N ALA A 297 6.29 1.81 -4.66
CA ALA A 297 5.51 3.02 -4.88
C ALA A 297 4.20 3.05 -4.07
N ASN A 298 3.56 1.89 -3.85
CA ASN A 298 2.36 1.79 -3.01
C ASN A 298 2.68 2.06 -1.54
N GLU A 299 3.80 1.53 -1.03
CA GLU A 299 4.28 1.79 0.33
C GLU A 299 4.58 3.28 0.56
N LEU A 300 5.20 3.92 -0.45
CA LEU A 300 5.44 5.37 -0.52
C LEU A 300 4.17 6.20 -0.75
N GLY A 301 2.99 5.58 -0.77
CA GLY A 301 1.69 6.28 -0.76
C GLY A 301 1.08 6.54 -2.14
N SER A 302 1.67 6.04 -3.23
CA SER A 302 1.05 6.15 -4.56
C SER A 302 -0.26 5.36 -4.63
N LEU A 303 -1.33 6.04 -5.04
CA LEU A 303 -2.66 5.45 -5.24
C LEU A 303 -2.90 5.00 -6.69
N GLN A 304 -2.08 5.50 -7.62
CA GLN A 304 -2.20 5.23 -9.05
C GLN A 304 -1.55 3.91 -9.45
N VAL A 305 -0.63 3.42 -8.63
CA VAL A 305 0.13 2.22 -8.91
C VAL A 305 -0.71 0.95 -8.78
N ALA A 306 -0.40 -0.06 -9.59
CA ALA A 306 -1.09 -1.33 -9.54
C ALA A 306 -0.90 -2.05 -8.19
N ASN A 307 -1.98 -2.58 -7.65
CA ASN A 307 -1.98 -3.43 -6.47
C ASN A 307 -2.46 -4.84 -6.81
N CYS A 308 -2.52 -5.72 -5.81
CA CYS A 308 -2.93 -7.12 -6.00
C CYS A 308 -4.29 -7.23 -6.72
N ALA A 309 -5.26 -6.39 -6.38
CA ALA A 309 -6.60 -6.41 -6.98
C ALA A 309 -6.64 -5.85 -8.41
N SER A 310 -5.71 -4.95 -8.76
CA SER A 310 -5.57 -4.43 -10.14
C SER A 310 -5.28 -5.55 -11.13
N CYS A 311 -4.44 -6.51 -10.73
CA CYS A 311 -4.02 -7.63 -11.58
C CYS A 311 -4.88 -8.89 -11.37
N HIS A 312 -5.15 -9.29 -10.13
CA HIS A 312 -5.86 -10.54 -9.82
C HIS A 312 -7.39 -10.41 -9.78
N GLY A 313 -7.92 -9.18 -9.66
CA GLY A 313 -9.31 -8.95 -9.31
C GLY A 313 -9.52 -8.82 -7.80
N ALA A 314 -10.63 -8.19 -7.40
CA ALA A 314 -10.96 -7.97 -5.98
C ALA A 314 -11.86 -9.08 -5.42
N HIS A 315 -12.88 -9.47 -6.20
CA HIS A 315 -13.85 -10.51 -5.83
C HIS A 315 -13.85 -11.69 -6.81
N ASP A 316 -13.19 -11.58 -7.96
CA ASP A 316 -13.18 -12.54 -9.06
C ASP A 316 -11.81 -13.23 -9.24
N ILE A 317 -11.08 -13.44 -8.14
CA ILE A 317 -9.72 -13.99 -8.15
C ILE A 317 -9.72 -15.42 -8.68
N ARG A 318 -8.99 -15.65 -9.77
CA ARG A 318 -8.88 -16.94 -10.46
C ARG A 318 -7.43 -17.40 -10.56
N PRO A 319 -7.17 -18.72 -10.66
CA PRO A 319 -5.81 -19.19 -10.91
C PRO A 319 -5.34 -18.70 -12.27
N SER A 320 -4.03 -18.46 -12.45
CA SER A 320 -3.47 -18.00 -13.73
C SER A 320 -3.63 -19.00 -14.88
N SER A 321 -3.99 -20.25 -14.59
CA SER A 321 -4.33 -21.28 -15.58
C SER A 321 -5.77 -21.19 -16.10
N ASP A 322 -6.69 -20.48 -15.42
CA ASP A 322 -8.06 -20.28 -15.90
C ASP A 322 -8.03 -19.23 -17.03
N PRO A 323 -8.52 -19.53 -18.25
CA PRO A 323 -8.57 -18.56 -19.37
C PRO A 323 -9.35 -17.28 -19.06
N ARG A 324 -10.25 -17.30 -18.06
CA ARG A 324 -11.00 -16.13 -17.60
C ARG A 324 -10.22 -15.28 -16.60
N SER A 325 -9.08 -15.77 -16.09
CA SER A 325 -8.26 -15.03 -15.15
C SER A 325 -7.61 -13.83 -15.81
N ARG A 326 -7.64 -12.69 -15.14
CA ARG A 326 -6.95 -11.47 -15.57
C ARG A 326 -5.43 -11.67 -15.64
N THR A 327 -4.88 -12.61 -14.88
CA THR A 327 -3.46 -12.96 -14.88
C THR A 327 -3.12 -14.17 -15.76
N HIS A 328 -4.09 -14.67 -16.54
CA HIS A 328 -3.80 -15.67 -17.56
C HIS A 328 -2.86 -15.09 -18.62
N PRO A 329 -1.86 -15.83 -19.13
CA PRO A 329 -0.89 -15.32 -20.10
C PRO A 329 -1.52 -14.60 -21.31
N ALA A 330 -2.62 -15.14 -21.85
CA ALA A 330 -3.35 -14.52 -22.97
C ALA A 330 -4.04 -13.19 -22.60
N ASN A 331 -4.32 -12.94 -21.31
CA ASN A 331 -4.99 -11.74 -20.82
C ASN A 331 -4.02 -10.68 -20.27
N LEU A 332 -2.76 -11.02 -20.03
CA LEU A 332 -1.79 -10.12 -19.39
C LEU A 332 -1.57 -8.83 -20.19
N GLY A 333 -1.53 -8.89 -21.53
CA GLY A 333 -1.45 -7.68 -22.36
C GLY A 333 -2.61 -6.72 -22.11
N LYS A 334 -3.85 -7.24 -21.98
CA LYS A 334 -5.02 -6.43 -21.65
C LYS A 334 -5.02 -5.95 -20.20
N THR A 335 -4.54 -6.76 -19.27
CA THR A 335 -4.50 -6.42 -17.84
C THR A 335 -3.47 -5.34 -17.55
N CYS A 336 -2.24 -5.51 -18.05
CA CYS A 336 -1.17 -4.52 -17.96
C CYS A 336 -1.50 -3.27 -18.79
N GLY A 337 -2.14 -3.45 -19.96
CA GLY A 337 -2.55 -2.38 -20.87
C GLY A 337 -3.56 -1.37 -20.31
N ARG A 338 -4.16 -1.65 -19.15
CA ARG A 338 -4.99 -0.67 -18.42
C ARG A 338 -4.17 0.50 -17.89
N CYS A 339 -2.89 0.27 -17.57
CA CYS A 339 -1.98 1.27 -17.03
C CYS A 339 -0.75 1.51 -17.92
N HIS A 340 -0.36 0.53 -18.75
CA HIS A 340 0.74 0.62 -19.71
C HIS A 340 0.21 0.50 -21.15
N PRO A 341 -0.35 1.58 -21.73
CA PRO A 341 -0.81 1.59 -23.12
C PRO A 341 0.22 1.01 -24.09
N GLY A 342 -0.23 0.23 -25.06
CA GLY A 342 0.65 -0.36 -26.08
C GLY A 342 1.46 -1.59 -25.62
N VAL A 343 1.35 -2.02 -24.36
CA VAL A 343 2.02 -3.25 -23.90
C VAL A 343 1.49 -4.48 -24.65
N GLY A 344 2.37 -5.12 -25.42
CA GLY A 344 2.04 -6.28 -26.25
C GLY A 344 2.06 -7.60 -25.49
N ALA A 345 1.91 -8.72 -26.21
CA ALA A 345 1.93 -10.07 -25.65
C ALA A 345 3.29 -10.46 -25.01
N ASN A 346 4.35 -9.71 -25.28
CA ASN A 346 5.69 -9.92 -24.73
C ASN A 346 5.76 -9.78 -23.20
N VAL A 347 4.83 -9.04 -22.57
CA VAL A 347 4.70 -9.00 -21.11
C VAL A 347 4.35 -10.38 -20.53
N ALA A 348 3.65 -11.22 -21.29
CA ALA A 348 3.27 -12.58 -20.88
C ALA A 348 4.43 -13.58 -21.02
N ARG A 349 5.52 -13.22 -21.69
CA ARG A 349 6.74 -14.05 -21.84
C ARG A 349 7.70 -13.92 -20.66
N GLY A 350 7.26 -13.32 -19.56
CA GLY A 350 7.96 -13.31 -18.28
C GLY A 350 6.99 -13.49 -17.11
N GLN A 351 7.53 -13.76 -15.92
CA GLN A 351 6.73 -13.93 -14.72
C GLN A 351 6.67 -12.61 -13.92
N VAL A 352 5.54 -12.37 -13.26
CA VAL A 352 5.25 -11.11 -12.54
C VAL A 352 5.60 -11.20 -11.06
N HIS A 353 5.37 -12.35 -10.42
CA HIS A 353 5.74 -12.60 -9.02
C HIS A 353 6.83 -13.66 -8.96
N LEU A 354 8.07 -13.20 -8.85
CA LEU A 354 9.22 -14.07 -8.70
C LEU A 354 10.20 -13.53 -7.68
N THR A 355 10.66 -14.44 -6.84
CA THR A 355 11.93 -14.28 -6.16
C THR A 355 13.06 -14.54 -7.17
N ILE A 356 14.09 -13.69 -7.14
CA ILE A 356 15.32 -13.87 -7.94
C ILE A 356 16.04 -15.10 -7.39
N ALA A 357 15.62 -16.27 -7.83
CA ALA A 357 16.22 -17.54 -7.50
C ALA A 357 16.85 -18.14 -8.75
N ARG A 358 17.98 -18.82 -8.58
CA ARG A 358 18.70 -19.49 -9.68
C ARG A 358 17.81 -20.45 -10.48
N SER A 359 16.80 -21.03 -9.82
CA SER A 359 15.85 -21.98 -10.43
C SER A 359 14.73 -21.32 -11.23
N SER A 360 14.37 -20.06 -10.96
CA SER A 360 13.24 -19.36 -11.58
C SER A 360 13.67 -18.41 -12.70
N GLN A 361 14.76 -17.66 -12.50
CA GLN A 361 15.32 -16.72 -13.49
C GLN A 361 16.85 -16.75 -13.44
N PRO A 362 17.49 -17.72 -14.11
CA PRO A 362 18.95 -17.87 -14.02
C PRO A 362 19.71 -16.66 -14.54
N VAL A 363 19.22 -16.01 -15.61
CA VAL A 363 19.89 -14.84 -16.22
C VAL A 363 19.91 -13.66 -15.25
N VAL A 364 18.76 -13.25 -14.73
CA VAL A 364 18.66 -12.12 -13.78
C VAL A 364 19.46 -12.43 -12.51
N TYR A 365 19.40 -13.67 -12.01
CA TYR A 365 20.19 -14.10 -10.87
C TYR A 365 21.70 -13.91 -11.09
N TRP A 366 22.23 -14.33 -12.24
CA TRP A 366 23.66 -14.21 -12.52
C TRP A 366 24.09 -12.77 -12.75
N VAL A 367 23.22 -11.92 -13.32
CA VAL A 367 23.46 -10.48 -13.43
C VAL A 367 23.56 -9.85 -12.03
N ALA A 368 22.55 -10.04 -11.18
CA ALA A 368 22.53 -9.57 -9.79
C ALA A 368 23.72 -10.08 -8.98
N PHE A 369 24.07 -11.36 -9.14
CA PHE A 369 25.22 -11.98 -8.50
C PHE A 369 26.53 -11.34 -8.97
N GLY A 370 26.67 -11.12 -10.28
CA GLY A 370 27.84 -10.50 -10.89
C GLY A 370 28.05 -9.08 -10.38
N PHE A 371 27.03 -8.23 -10.41
CA PHE A 371 27.11 -6.86 -9.91
C PHE A 371 27.41 -6.77 -8.42
N ARG A 372 26.83 -7.66 -7.61
CA ARG A 372 27.12 -7.72 -6.17
C ARG A 372 28.59 -8.03 -5.90
N TRP A 373 29.14 -9.05 -6.55
CA TRP A 373 30.56 -9.40 -6.38
C TRP A 373 31.49 -8.36 -6.99
N LEU A 374 31.11 -7.78 -8.13
CA LEU A 374 31.82 -6.63 -8.72
C LEU A 374 31.89 -5.48 -7.72
N THR A 375 30.77 -5.12 -7.10
CA THR A 375 30.70 -4.06 -6.08
C THR A 375 31.58 -4.37 -4.89
N ILE A 376 31.47 -5.57 -4.33
CA ILE A 376 32.28 -5.99 -3.17
C ILE A 376 33.78 -5.94 -3.52
N LEU A 377 34.19 -6.52 -4.65
CA LEU A 377 35.59 -6.59 -5.09
C LEU A 377 36.16 -5.19 -5.33
N VAL A 378 35.47 -4.37 -6.13
CA VAL A 378 35.91 -3.01 -6.47
C VAL A 378 35.96 -2.17 -5.20
N MET A 379 34.90 -2.15 -4.38
CA MET A 379 34.90 -1.36 -3.14
C MET A 379 35.99 -1.79 -2.16
N THR A 380 36.24 -3.10 -2.02
CA THR A 380 37.34 -3.61 -1.18
C THR A 380 38.70 -3.14 -1.69
N ALA A 381 38.91 -3.17 -3.00
CA ALA A 381 40.16 -2.70 -3.60
C ALA A 381 40.35 -1.18 -3.44
N LEU A 382 39.32 -0.38 -3.71
CA LEU A 382 39.38 1.07 -3.61
C LEU A 382 39.56 1.53 -2.15
N ILE A 383 38.79 0.98 -1.22
CA ILE A 383 38.93 1.29 0.22
C ILE A 383 40.30 0.81 0.73
N GLY A 384 40.73 -0.39 0.35
CA GLY A 384 42.05 -0.90 0.72
C GLY A 384 43.19 0.01 0.25
N HIS A 385 43.09 0.52 -0.97
CA HIS A 385 44.03 1.50 -1.52
C HIS A 385 44.03 2.81 -0.72
N ILE A 386 42.85 3.38 -0.41
CA ILE A 386 42.71 4.59 0.42
C ILE A 386 43.34 4.40 1.80
N ILE A 387 43.08 3.25 2.45
CA ILE A 387 43.65 2.93 3.77
C ILE A 387 45.17 2.86 3.69
N LEU A 388 45.72 2.21 2.66
CA LEU A 388 47.16 2.09 2.46
C LEU A 388 47.83 3.45 2.21
N ASP A 389 47.24 4.30 1.36
CA ASP A 389 47.71 5.66 1.12
C ASP A 389 47.71 6.49 2.41
N LEU A 390 46.57 6.52 3.11
CA LEU A 390 46.42 7.28 4.35
C LEU A 390 47.37 6.79 5.44
N ALA A 391 47.49 5.47 5.64
CA ALA A 391 48.40 4.89 6.63
C ALA A 391 49.86 5.25 6.34
N ARG A 392 50.27 5.25 5.07
CA ARG A 392 51.62 5.66 4.67
C ARG A 392 51.86 7.14 4.95
N LYS A 393 50.91 8.01 4.61
CA LYS A 393 50.99 9.47 4.87
C LYS A 393 51.04 9.81 6.35
N ILE A 394 50.27 9.11 7.17
CA ILE A 394 50.31 9.25 8.63
C ILE A 394 51.69 8.84 9.17
N ARG A 395 52.23 7.69 8.75
CA ARG A 395 53.57 7.23 9.16
C ARG A 395 54.70 8.17 8.77
N LEU A 396 54.59 8.82 7.61
CA LEU A 396 55.58 9.79 7.13
C LEU A 396 55.46 11.16 7.79
N GLY A 397 54.48 11.39 8.67
CA GLY A 397 54.26 12.68 9.31
C GLY A 397 53.91 13.80 8.32
N SER A 398 53.46 13.44 7.12
CA SER A 398 53.25 14.36 5.98
C SER A 398 52.33 15.54 6.35
N PHE A 399 51.37 15.29 7.25
CA PHE A 399 50.44 16.28 7.80
C PHE A 399 51.13 17.46 8.50
N ARG A 400 52.17 17.20 9.32
CA ARG A 400 52.91 18.26 10.05
C ARG A 400 53.80 19.09 9.13
N SER A 401 54.40 18.44 8.11
CA SER A 401 55.35 19.07 7.21
C SER A 401 54.73 20.08 6.23
N ARG A 402 53.48 19.88 5.81
CA ARG A 402 52.78 20.79 4.88
C ARG A 402 52.12 21.98 5.60
N GLN A 403 51.53 21.77 6.78
CA GLN A 403 50.91 22.87 7.55
C GLN A 403 51.94 23.90 8.04
N ALA A 404 53.20 23.48 8.25
CA ALA A 404 54.33 24.36 8.57
C ALA A 404 54.84 25.18 7.37
N ARG A 405 54.42 24.86 6.13
CA ARG A 405 54.74 25.58 4.89
C ARG A 405 53.46 26.24 4.34
N ALA A 406 52.98 27.29 5.00
CA ALA A 406 51.94 28.16 4.45
C ALA A 406 52.42 28.81 3.12
N PRO A 407 51.49 29.16 2.20
CA PRO A 407 51.82 29.42 0.80
C PRO A 407 52.54 30.77 0.65
N ALA A 408 53.83 30.75 0.31
CA ALA A 408 54.35 31.84 -0.50
C ALA A 408 53.52 31.85 -1.80
N ALA A 409 53.05 33.01 -2.23
CA ALA A 409 52.29 33.16 -3.47
C ALA A 409 53.12 32.62 -4.64
N GLU A 410 52.91 31.35 -5.00
CA GLU A 410 53.55 30.70 -6.14
C GLU A 410 53.01 31.37 -7.41
N THR A 411 53.87 32.10 -8.10
CA THR A 411 53.52 32.97 -9.23
C THR A 411 53.31 32.21 -10.54
N GLU A 412 53.80 30.98 -10.65
CA GLU A 412 53.77 30.20 -11.88
C GLU A 412 52.63 29.16 -11.83
N GLN A 413 51.58 29.43 -12.62
CA GLN A 413 50.42 28.54 -12.77
C GLN A 413 50.25 28.12 -14.22
N PHE A 414 49.94 26.85 -14.43
CA PHE A 414 49.68 26.28 -15.75
C PHE A 414 48.19 26.08 -15.98
N GLU A 415 47.70 26.37 -17.19
CA GLU A 415 46.34 26.02 -17.59
C GLU A 415 46.28 24.53 -17.94
N ARG A 416 45.53 23.76 -17.15
CA ARG A 416 45.38 22.31 -17.32
C ARG A 416 44.07 21.94 -18.02
N PHE A 417 42.97 22.64 -17.70
CA PHE A 417 41.65 22.40 -18.26
C PHE A 417 40.97 23.67 -18.77
N SER A 418 40.51 23.61 -20.02
CA SER A 418 39.72 24.68 -20.64
C SER A 418 38.37 24.88 -19.95
N LEU A 419 37.77 26.06 -20.16
CA LEU A 419 36.42 26.37 -19.64
C LEU A 419 35.39 25.33 -20.10
N LEU A 420 35.50 24.83 -21.33
CA LEU A 420 34.57 23.87 -21.88
C LEU A 420 34.57 22.52 -21.13
N ILE A 421 35.75 22.03 -20.73
CA ILE A 421 35.87 20.80 -19.93
C ILE A 421 35.23 21.02 -18.55
N ARG A 422 35.48 22.18 -17.94
CA ARG A 422 34.90 22.53 -16.63
C ARG A 422 33.39 22.65 -16.66
N LEU A 423 32.82 23.22 -17.73
CA LEU A 423 31.38 23.28 -17.92
C LEU A 423 30.77 21.89 -18.11
N GLN A 424 31.38 21.02 -18.93
CA GLN A 424 30.96 19.62 -19.04
C GLN A 424 30.97 18.93 -17.67
N HIS A 425 32.04 19.10 -16.90
CA HIS A 425 32.13 18.53 -15.56
C HIS A 425 31.06 19.09 -14.62
N ALA A 426 30.78 20.40 -14.64
CA ALA A 426 29.73 21.00 -13.80
C ALA A 426 28.34 20.44 -14.12
N VAL A 427 28.02 20.25 -15.41
CA VAL A 427 26.76 19.62 -15.82
C VAL A 427 26.72 18.15 -15.40
N LEU A 428 27.83 17.42 -15.54
CA LEU A 428 27.95 16.03 -15.09
C LEU A 428 27.71 15.92 -13.58
N VAL A 429 28.39 16.72 -12.76
CA VAL A 429 28.20 16.74 -11.30
C VAL A 429 26.75 17.02 -10.95
N LEU A 430 26.15 18.07 -11.52
CA LEU A 430 24.75 18.41 -11.26
C LEU A 430 23.81 17.25 -11.63
N SER A 431 24.00 16.64 -12.80
CA SER A 431 23.19 15.52 -13.27
C SER A 431 23.29 14.30 -12.35
N VAL A 432 24.51 13.92 -11.95
CA VAL A 432 24.79 12.78 -11.08
C VAL A 432 24.20 13.00 -9.69
N LEU A 433 24.36 14.20 -9.12
CA LEU A 433 23.77 14.51 -7.82
C LEU A 433 22.25 14.35 -7.87
N ILE A 434 21.57 14.93 -8.87
CA ILE A 434 20.12 14.78 -9.03
C ILE A 434 19.73 13.31 -9.13
N LEU A 435 20.43 12.52 -9.94
CA LEU A 435 20.16 11.10 -10.15
C LEU A 435 20.37 10.26 -8.88
N VAL A 436 21.45 10.48 -8.15
CA VAL A 436 21.75 9.79 -6.89
C VAL A 436 20.71 10.15 -5.82
N PHE A 437 20.41 11.43 -5.64
CA PHE A 437 19.45 11.90 -4.63
C PHE A 437 18.01 11.50 -4.93
N THR A 438 17.67 11.21 -6.18
CA THR A 438 16.34 10.71 -6.54
C THR A 438 16.27 9.17 -6.59
N GLY A 439 17.36 8.51 -6.95
CA GLY A 439 17.42 7.05 -7.11
C GLY A 439 17.69 6.27 -5.81
N LEU A 440 18.66 6.71 -4.98
CA LEU A 440 18.99 6.00 -3.73
C LEU A 440 17.82 5.95 -2.74
N PRO A 441 17.03 7.02 -2.54
CA PRO A 441 15.85 6.94 -1.67
C PRO A 441 14.82 5.90 -2.12
N LEU A 442 14.71 5.64 -3.43
CA LEU A 442 13.83 4.59 -3.95
C LEU A 442 14.34 3.19 -3.58
N ARG A 443 15.64 2.93 -3.73
CA ARG A 443 16.27 1.66 -3.32
C ARG A 443 16.16 1.44 -1.81
N PHE A 444 16.36 2.50 -1.02
CA PHE A 444 16.30 2.48 0.44
C PHE A 444 15.00 3.10 0.98
N HIS A 445 13.86 2.78 0.37
CA HIS A 445 12.54 3.32 0.72
C HIS A 445 12.09 3.05 2.18
N GLY A 446 12.67 2.03 2.82
CA GLY A 446 12.41 1.71 4.22
C GLY A 446 13.01 2.70 5.22
N TRP A 447 13.98 3.52 4.81
CA TRP A 447 14.68 4.44 5.71
C TRP A 447 13.88 5.73 5.93
N GLY A 448 13.92 6.27 7.16
CA GLY A 448 13.17 7.48 7.52
C GLY A 448 13.55 8.70 6.67
N VAL A 449 14.83 8.85 6.34
CA VAL A 449 15.33 9.93 5.48
C VAL A 449 14.77 9.82 4.05
N SER A 450 14.62 8.62 3.51
CA SER A 450 14.03 8.42 2.19
C SER A 450 12.56 8.84 2.16
N ARG A 451 11.80 8.56 3.22
CA ARG A 451 10.41 9.01 3.34
C ARG A 451 10.31 10.52 3.39
N LEU A 452 11.15 11.17 4.21
CA LEU A 452 11.22 12.63 4.26
C LEU A 452 11.51 13.23 2.88
N PHE A 453 12.44 12.64 2.11
CA PHE A 453 12.71 13.07 0.75
C PHE A 453 11.46 13.01 -0.13
N PHE A 454 10.76 11.87 -0.16
CA PHE A 454 9.54 11.72 -0.95
C PHE A 454 8.44 12.70 -0.52
N ASP A 455 8.27 12.95 0.78
CA ASP A 455 7.29 13.92 1.28
C ASP A 455 7.61 15.34 0.80
N LEU A 456 8.89 15.72 0.75
CA LEU A 456 9.33 17.05 0.29
C LEU A 456 9.19 17.25 -1.22
N VAL A 457 9.45 16.23 -2.02
CA VAL A 457 9.45 16.35 -3.50
C VAL A 457 8.09 16.04 -4.14
N GLY A 458 7.04 15.85 -3.36
CA GLY A 458 5.69 15.56 -3.88
C GLY A 458 5.45 14.08 -4.23
N GLY A 459 6.13 13.18 -3.54
CA GLY A 459 6.00 11.73 -3.66
C GLY A 459 6.79 11.13 -4.82
N VAL A 460 6.46 9.89 -5.16
CA VAL A 460 7.15 9.11 -6.22
C VAL A 460 7.10 9.81 -7.58
N HIS A 461 6.00 10.51 -7.88
CA HIS A 461 5.84 11.24 -9.15
C HIS A 461 6.83 12.39 -9.29
N GLY A 462 6.99 13.21 -8.24
CA GLY A 462 7.93 14.32 -8.26
C GLY A 462 9.39 13.86 -8.26
N ALA A 463 9.72 12.83 -7.47
CA ALA A 463 11.03 12.19 -7.52
C ALA A 463 11.38 11.66 -8.92
N GLY A 464 10.43 10.98 -9.58
CA GLY A 464 10.61 10.49 -10.95
C GLY A 464 10.75 11.61 -11.98
N PHE A 465 10.08 12.75 -11.79
CA PHE A 465 10.25 13.93 -12.64
C PHE A 465 11.66 14.52 -12.52
N LEU A 466 12.15 14.72 -11.29
CA LEU A 466 13.52 15.19 -11.04
C LEU A 466 14.56 14.21 -11.58
N HIS A 467 14.34 12.90 -11.40
CA HIS A 467 15.23 11.86 -11.91
C HIS A 467 15.41 11.97 -13.43
N ARG A 468 14.31 12.18 -14.17
CA ARG A 468 14.35 12.37 -15.63
C ARG A 468 15.06 13.66 -16.06
N ILE A 469 14.95 14.75 -15.29
CA ILE A 469 15.74 15.97 -15.54
C ILE A 469 17.23 15.64 -15.43
N GLY A 470 17.64 14.97 -14.34
CA GLY A 470 19.01 14.49 -14.17
C GLY A 470 19.47 13.58 -15.31
N ALA A 471 18.61 12.66 -15.75
CA ALA A 471 18.91 11.74 -16.85
C ALA A 471 19.11 12.47 -18.20
N VAL A 472 18.27 13.45 -18.53
CA VAL A 472 18.42 14.26 -19.75
C VAL A 472 19.72 15.04 -19.73
N LEU A 473 20.07 15.65 -18.59
CA LEU A 473 21.34 16.36 -18.43
C LEU A 473 22.53 15.41 -18.62
N LEU A 474 22.48 14.22 -18.00
CA LEU A 474 23.52 13.19 -18.14
C LEU A 474 23.67 12.74 -19.61
N ILE A 475 22.56 12.41 -20.28
CA ILE A 475 22.57 12.00 -21.69
C ILE A 475 23.13 13.12 -22.57
N ALA A 476 22.69 14.35 -22.37
CA ALA A 476 23.14 15.51 -23.15
C ALA A 476 24.65 15.73 -22.98
N VAL A 477 25.17 15.70 -21.75
CA VAL A 477 26.61 15.90 -21.52
C VAL A 477 27.42 14.71 -22.01
N SER A 478 26.94 13.46 -21.89
CA SER A 478 27.62 12.28 -22.43
C SER A 478 27.71 12.31 -23.96
N VAL A 479 26.61 12.62 -24.65
CA VAL A 479 26.59 12.75 -26.12
C VAL A 479 27.50 13.90 -26.56
N PHE A 480 27.38 15.06 -25.91
CA PHE A 480 28.25 16.20 -26.19
C PHE A 480 29.73 15.84 -25.98
N HIS A 481 30.07 15.15 -24.89
CA HIS A 481 31.43 14.73 -24.59
C HIS A 481 32.00 13.81 -25.67
N VAL A 482 31.22 12.82 -26.11
CA VAL A 482 31.61 11.89 -27.19
C VAL A 482 31.86 12.67 -28.50
N LEU A 483 30.94 13.56 -28.88
CA LEU A 483 31.12 14.40 -30.08
C LEU A 483 32.34 15.31 -29.96
N TRP A 484 32.57 15.91 -28.79
CA TRP A 484 33.73 16.75 -28.53
C TRP A 484 35.05 15.98 -28.62
N VAL A 485 35.12 14.78 -28.03
CA VAL A 485 36.28 13.88 -28.13
C VAL A 485 36.56 13.50 -29.59
N MET A 486 35.52 13.26 -30.40
CA MET A 486 35.69 12.91 -31.81
C MET A 486 36.11 14.10 -32.67
N LEU A 487 35.49 15.27 -32.47
CA LEU A 487 35.57 16.41 -33.40
C LEU A 487 36.62 17.46 -32.99
N ALA A 488 36.80 17.73 -31.70
CA ALA A 488 37.73 18.76 -31.23
C ALA A 488 39.17 18.23 -31.16
N ARG A 489 40.14 19.08 -31.55
CA ARG A 489 41.58 18.74 -31.47
C ARG A 489 42.01 18.51 -30.02
N GLU A 490 41.57 19.37 -29.10
CA GLU A 490 41.83 19.25 -27.66
C GLU A 490 41.23 17.95 -27.11
N GLY A 491 39.99 17.62 -27.48
CA GLY A 491 39.33 16.38 -27.07
C GLY A 491 40.06 15.13 -27.51
N ARG A 492 40.46 15.03 -28.79
CA ARG A 492 41.26 13.90 -29.29
C ARG A 492 42.61 13.78 -28.57
N ARG A 493 43.29 14.90 -28.30
CA ARG A 493 44.57 14.90 -27.59
C ARG A 493 44.41 14.34 -26.17
N ASN A 494 43.46 14.90 -25.40
CA ASN A 494 43.22 14.48 -24.02
C ASN A 494 42.76 13.03 -23.94
N PHE A 495 41.85 12.61 -24.83
CA PHE A 495 41.36 11.23 -24.87
C PHE A 495 42.47 10.21 -25.14
N ARG A 496 43.38 10.48 -26.07
CA ARG A 496 44.54 9.60 -26.34
C ARG A 496 45.42 9.40 -25.11
N GLN A 497 45.56 10.42 -24.27
CA GLN A 497 46.35 10.35 -23.04
C GLN A 497 45.59 9.65 -21.89
N LEU A 498 44.26 9.54 -21.97
CA LEU A 498 43.40 8.82 -21.03
C LEU A 498 43.30 7.31 -21.34
N LEU A 499 43.84 6.85 -22.47
CA LEU A 499 43.90 5.42 -22.77
C LEU A 499 44.80 4.68 -21.76
N PRO A 500 44.33 3.56 -21.18
CA PRO A 500 45.15 2.74 -20.31
C PRO A 500 46.35 2.18 -21.09
N SER A 501 47.52 2.23 -20.48
CA SER A 501 48.78 1.73 -21.03
C SER A 501 49.44 0.76 -20.06
N PHE A 502 50.36 -0.09 -20.55
CA PHE A 502 51.15 -0.97 -19.68
C PHE A 502 51.97 -0.20 -18.64
N HIS A 503 52.33 1.06 -18.93
CA HIS A 503 52.99 1.94 -17.97
C HIS A 503 52.12 2.18 -16.71
N ASP A 504 50.80 2.34 -16.88
CA ASP A 504 49.88 2.57 -15.76
C ASP A 504 49.84 1.37 -14.81
N VAL A 505 49.87 0.14 -15.36
CA VAL A 505 49.94 -1.09 -14.56
C VAL A 505 51.22 -1.13 -13.74
N ARG A 506 52.37 -0.78 -14.35
CA ARG A 506 53.64 -0.66 -13.62
C ARG A 506 53.55 0.39 -12.50
N CYS A 507 52.95 1.55 -12.78
CA CYS A 507 52.73 2.60 -11.79
C CYS A 507 51.87 2.11 -10.62
N VAL A 508 50.83 1.32 -10.85
CA VAL A 508 50.01 0.72 -9.78
C VAL A 508 50.88 -0.13 -8.86
N PHE A 509 51.70 -1.04 -9.40
CA PHE A 509 52.57 -1.90 -8.59
C PHE A 509 53.62 -1.10 -7.82
N VAL A 510 54.30 -0.15 -8.47
CA VAL A 510 55.29 0.72 -7.81
C VAL A 510 54.63 1.51 -6.68
N ASN A 511 53.44 2.04 -6.90
CA ASN A 511 52.72 2.82 -5.90
C ASN A 511 52.22 1.95 -4.73
N LEU A 512 51.76 0.72 -4.99
CA LEU A 512 51.42 -0.25 -3.94
C LEU A 512 52.64 -0.65 -3.10
N LEU A 513 53.79 -0.90 -3.74
CA LEU A 513 55.05 -1.16 -3.04
C LEU A 513 55.51 0.04 -2.21
N TRP A 514 55.27 1.27 -2.70
CA TRP A 514 55.54 2.50 -1.96
C TRP A 514 54.62 2.64 -0.73
N PHE A 515 53.33 2.35 -0.86
CA PHE A 515 52.40 2.35 0.29
C PHE A 515 52.79 1.33 1.35
N LEU A 516 53.22 0.14 0.94
CA LEU A 516 53.73 -0.91 1.82
C LEU A 516 55.12 -0.59 2.41
N GLY A 517 55.74 0.52 2.01
CA GLY A 517 57.06 0.94 2.46
C GLY A 517 58.22 0.11 1.91
N ARG A 518 57.97 -0.71 0.89
CA ARG A 518 58.97 -1.57 0.23
C ARG A 518 59.70 -0.88 -0.92
N SER A 519 59.12 0.18 -1.50
CA SER A 519 59.78 1.07 -2.46
C SER A 519 60.12 2.41 -1.82
N ARG A 520 61.29 2.96 -2.15
CA ARG A 520 61.70 4.34 -1.81
C ARG A 520 61.23 5.36 -2.85
N GLU A 521 60.93 4.91 -4.07
CA GLU A 521 60.53 5.76 -5.18
C GLU A 521 59.00 5.79 -5.32
N ARG A 522 58.46 6.99 -5.56
CA ARG A 522 57.05 7.19 -5.93
C ARG A 522 56.86 6.93 -7.43
N ALA A 523 55.66 6.47 -7.79
CA ALA A 523 55.30 6.32 -9.20
C ALA A 523 55.31 7.68 -9.91
N ARG A 524 55.94 7.74 -11.09
CA ARG A 524 56.02 8.95 -11.91
C ARG A 524 54.84 8.98 -12.87
N PHE A 525 53.98 9.98 -12.75
CA PHE A 525 52.77 10.12 -13.56
C PHE A 525 52.96 11.13 -14.70
N GLY A 526 52.31 10.86 -15.84
CA GLY A 526 52.13 11.82 -16.94
C GLY A 526 50.98 12.78 -16.65
N ARG A 527 50.45 13.42 -17.70
CA ARG A 527 49.31 14.36 -17.58
C ARG A 527 48.14 13.77 -16.79
N PHE A 528 47.85 12.48 -16.98
CA PHE A 528 46.85 11.75 -16.20
C PHE A 528 47.50 10.55 -15.50
N SER A 529 47.26 10.44 -14.20
CA SER A 529 47.61 9.30 -13.35
C SER A 529 46.69 8.11 -13.63
N TYR A 530 47.08 6.91 -13.17
CA TYR A 530 46.20 5.73 -13.28
C TYR A 530 44.89 5.90 -12.48
N ILE A 531 44.90 6.73 -11.41
CA ILE A 531 43.72 7.04 -10.60
C ILE A 531 42.72 7.85 -11.42
N GLU A 532 43.18 8.92 -12.07
CA GLU A 532 42.33 9.76 -12.94
C GLU A 532 41.83 8.99 -14.17
N LYS A 533 42.68 8.14 -14.76
CA LYS A 533 42.27 7.26 -15.86
C LYS A 533 41.20 6.26 -15.41
N PHE A 534 41.38 5.65 -14.23
CA PHE A 534 40.39 4.75 -13.66
C PHE A 534 39.06 5.47 -13.43
N ASP A 535 39.06 6.67 -12.85
CA ASP A 535 37.85 7.49 -12.65
C ASP A 535 37.13 7.76 -13.97
N TYR A 536 37.87 8.17 -15.01
CA TYR A 536 37.31 8.45 -16.33
C TYR A 536 36.60 7.22 -16.93
N TRP A 537 37.26 6.07 -16.93
CA TRP A 537 36.70 4.83 -17.49
C TRP A 537 35.58 4.23 -16.65
N ALA A 538 35.67 4.33 -15.32
CA ALA A 538 34.62 3.90 -14.41
C ALA A 538 33.33 4.70 -14.65
N VAL A 539 33.43 6.03 -14.77
CA VAL A 539 32.27 6.87 -15.08
C VAL A 539 31.74 6.60 -16.49
N TYR A 540 32.62 6.45 -17.49
CA TYR A 540 32.17 6.20 -18.86
C TYR A 540 31.41 4.86 -18.99
N TRP A 541 31.93 3.80 -18.37
CA TRP A 541 31.24 2.51 -18.25
C TRP A 541 29.88 2.67 -17.57
N GLY A 542 29.85 3.34 -16.41
CA GLY A 542 28.62 3.61 -15.67
C GLY A 542 27.61 4.38 -16.51
N CYS A 543 28.02 5.40 -17.25
CA CYS A 543 27.14 6.15 -18.16
C CYS A 543 26.50 5.26 -19.22
N VAL A 544 27.26 4.35 -19.84
CA VAL A 544 26.71 3.43 -20.86
C VAL A 544 25.63 2.52 -20.25
N VAL A 545 25.93 1.87 -19.12
CA VAL A 545 24.99 0.98 -18.44
C VAL A 545 23.75 1.76 -17.98
N MET A 546 23.93 2.91 -17.33
CA MET A 546 22.86 3.74 -16.78
C MET A 546 21.96 4.36 -17.86
N ILE A 547 22.52 4.82 -18.98
CA ILE A 547 21.73 5.42 -20.07
C ILE A 547 20.93 4.32 -20.79
N ILE A 548 21.55 3.20 -21.15
CA ILE A 548 20.85 2.12 -21.87
C ILE A 548 19.74 1.53 -21.00
N SER A 549 20.06 1.14 -19.76
CA SER A 549 19.06 0.59 -18.85
C SER A 549 17.98 1.63 -18.49
N GLY A 550 18.37 2.89 -18.26
CA GLY A 550 17.43 3.97 -17.96
C GLY A 550 16.46 4.26 -19.10
N LEU A 551 16.90 4.24 -20.36
CA LEU A 551 16.02 4.42 -21.52
C LEU A 551 15.03 3.27 -21.67
N LEU A 552 15.44 2.02 -21.40
CA LEU A 552 14.54 0.86 -21.41
C LEU A 552 13.46 0.98 -20.32
N LEU A 553 13.82 1.47 -19.14
CA LEU A 553 12.90 1.65 -18.01
C LEU A 553 12.01 2.89 -18.17
N TRP A 554 12.52 3.98 -18.76
CA TRP A 554 11.73 5.17 -19.03
C TRP A 554 10.67 4.87 -20.09
N HIS A 555 11.02 4.17 -21.17
CA HIS A 555 10.10 3.80 -22.24
C HIS A 555 9.66 2.34 -22.15
N GLU A 556 9.19 1.92 -20.97
CA GLU A 556 8.81 0.53 -20.70
C GLU A 556 7.74 -0.01 -21.66
N GLU A 557 6.83 0.83 -22.15
CA GLU A 557 5.80 0.46 -23.12
C GLU A 557 6.40 0.01 -24.46
N ILE A 558 7.33 0.81 -24.99
CA ILE A 558 8.05 0.52 -26.24
C ILE A 558 8.98 -0.67 -26.02
N ALA A 559 9.67 -0.70 -24.88
CA ALA A 559 10.62 -1.75 -24.54
C ALA A 559 9.90 -3.11 -24.39
N LEU A 560 8.74 -3.17 -23.76
CA LEU A 560 7.92 -4.38 -23.66
C LEU A 560 7.21 -4.71 -24.98
N TRP A 561 7.00 -3.75 -25.87
CA TRP A 561 6.53 -4.04 -27.22
C TRP A 561 7.62 -4.74 -28.05
N LEU A 562 8.88 -4.28 -27.97
CA LEU A 562 10.02 -4.82 -28.72
C LEU A 562 10.64 -6.07 -28.11
N LEU A 563 10.80 -6.09 -26.79
CA LEU A 563 11.60 -7.07 -26.07
C LEU A 563 10.75 -7.87 -25.07
N PRO A 564 11.10 -9.15 -24.83
CA PRO A 564 10.55 -9.90 -23.70
C PRO A 564 10.80 -9.20 -22.36
N LYS A 565 9.90 -9.40 -21.40
CA LYS A 565 10.01 -8.86 -20.03
C LYS A 565 11.37 -9.13 -19.36
N LEU A 566 12.03 -10.24 -19.70
CA LEU A 566 13.37 -10.59 -19.20
C LEU A 566 14.37 -9.43 -19.32
N TYR A 567 14.35 -8.70 -20.45
CA TYR A 567 15.29 -7.59 -20.67
C TYR A 567 14.99 -6.39 -19.78
N ILE A 568 13.72 -6.17 -19.43
CA ILE A 568 13.32 -5.13 -18.47
C ILE A 568 13.76 -5.52 -17.06
N ASP A 569 13.61 -6.79 -16.69
CA ASP A 569 14.06 -7.30 -15.39
C ASP A 569 15.60 -7.17 -15.25
N VAL A 570 16.35 -7.51 -16.31
CA VAL A 570 17.81 -7.32 -16.36
C VAL A 570 18.18 -5.84 -16.32
N ALA A 571 17.48 -4.98 -17.07
CA ALA A 571 17.73 -3.54 -17.07
C ALA A 571 17.48 -2.94 -15.69
N HIS A 572 16.38 -3.32 -15.02
CA HIS A 572 16.08 -2.86 -13.66
C HIS A 572 17.19 -3.23 -12.67
N GLU A 573 17.64 -4.49 -12.69
CA GLU A 573 18.71 -4.96 -11.81
C GLU A 573 20.03 -4.23 -12.10
N ALA A 574 20.46 -4.20 -13.36
CA ALA A 574 21.69 -3.54 -13.77
C ALA A 574 21.67 -2.05 -13.45
N HIS A 575 20.54 -1.36 -13.67
CA HIS A 575 20.39 0.05 -13.36
C HIS A 575 20.51 0.31 -11.86
N SER A 576 19.83 -0.50 -11.03
CA SER A 576 19.84 -0.31 -9.58
C SER A 576 21.22 -0.57 -8.98
N ASP A 577 21.87 -1.66 -9.38
CA ASP A 577 23.15 -2.07 -8.82
C ASP A 577 24.33 -1.25 -9.34
N GLU A 578 24.37 -0.92 -10.64
CA GLU A 578 25.38 -0.01 -11.17
C GLU A 578 25.25 1.38 -10.55
N ALA A 579 24.03 1.88 -10.32
CA ALA A 579 23.83 3.16 -9.64
C ALA A 579 24.43 3.17 -8.23
N LEU A 580 24.30 2.06 -7.49
CA LEU A 580 24.90 1.93 -6.16
C LEU A 580 26.43 1.87 -6.25
N LEU A 581 26.98 1.05 -7.16
CA LEU A 581 28.42 0.96 -7.38
C LEU A 581 29.02 2.32 -7.79
N ALA A 582 28.41 3.00 -8.76
CA ALA A 582 28.83 4.30 -9.23
C ALA A 582 28.75 5.36 -8.10
N ALA A 583 27.66 5.40 -7.34
CA ALA A 583 27.55 6.31 -6.20
C ALA A 583 28.65 6.05 -5.16
N LEU A 584 28.89 4.80 -4.79
CA LEU A 584 29.95 4.46 -3.82
C LEU A 584 31.34 4.83 -4.36
N ALA A 585 31.64 4.50 -5.62
CA ALA A 585 32.92 4.86 -6.25
C ALA A 585 33.12 6.39 -6.29
N ILE A 586 32.07 7.16 -6.61
CA ILE A 586 32.16 8.62 -6.65
C ILE A 586 32.37 9.19 -5.24
N PHE A 587 31.52 8.84 -4.28
CA PHE A 587 31.57 9.46 -2.95
C PHE A 587 32.69 8.95 -2.04
N ILE A 588 33.21 7.74 -2.27
CA ILE A 588 34.30 7.17 -1.48
C ILE A 588 35.63 7.39 -2.18
N TRP A 589 35.76 6.98 -3.43
CA TRP A 589 37.04 6.98 -4.13
C TRP A 589 37.35 8.30 -4.82
N HIS A 590 36.47 8.80 -5.67
CA HIS A 590 36.70 10.06 -6.37
C HIS A 590 36.77 11.24 -5.38
N PHE A 591 35.82 11.32 -4.44
CA PHE A 591 35.82 12.34 -3.40
C PHE A 591 37.03 12.28 -2.48
N TYR A 592 37.52 11.08 -2.15
CA TYR A 592 38.78 10.98 -1.42
C TYR A 592 39.93 11.54 -2.24
N ASN A 593 40.08 11.12 -3.49
CA ASN A 593 41.23 11.48 -4.31
C ASN A 593 41.27 12.94 -4.75
N VAL A 594 40.13 13.66 -4.76
CA VAL A 594 40.04 15.05 -5.24
C VAL A 594 39.69 16.05 -4.14
N HIS A 595 38.91 15.66 -3.13
CA HIS A 595 38.43 16.57 -2.07
C HIS A 595 39.07 16.29 -0.71
N LEU A 596 39.14 15.02 -0.29
CA LEU A 596 39.52 14.69 1.08
C LEU A 596 40.98 14.26 1.23
N ASN A 597 41.74 14.17 0.14
CA ASN A 597 43.11 13.72 0.19
C ASN A 597 43.93 14.75 1.00
N PRO A 598 44.69 14.31 2.02
CA PRO A 598 45.56 15.20 2.79
C PRO A 598 46.53 16.02 1.93
N ASP A 599 46.81 15.57 0.71
CA ASP A 599 47.77 16.23 -0.15
C ASP A 599 47.28 17.59 -0.70
N HIS A 600 45.97 17.75 -0.87
CA HIS A 600 45.35 18.97 -1.41
C HIS A 600 44.07 19.36 -0.66
N PHE A 601 43.99 19.04 0.64
CA PHE A 601 42.85 19.39 1.47
C PHE A 601 42.68 20.93 1.55
N PRO A 602 41.47 21.50 1.42
CA PRO A 602 40.15 20.85 1.42
C PRO A 602 39.63 20.36 0.06
N MET A 603 40.32 20.64 -1.04
CA MET A 603 40.14 20.02 -2.36
C MET A 603 41.20 20.51 -3.36
N ASN A 604 41.44 19.73 -4.41
CA ASN A 604 42.14 20.20 -5.60
C ASN A 604 41.26 21.23 -6.33
N TRP A 605 41.75 22.45 -6.55
CA TRP A 605 40.98 23.53 -7.15
C TRP A 605 40.94 23.51 -8.68
N THR A 606 41.74 22.66 -9.33
CA THR A 606 41.90 22.64 -10.78
C THR A 606 40.60 22.30 -11.53
N TRP A 607 39.68 21.53 -10.94
CA TRP A 607 38.36 21.26 -11.55
C TRP A 607 37.47 22.50 -11.63
N LEU A 608 37.67 23.49 -10.75
CA LEU A 608 36.90 24.73 -10.73
C LEU A 608 37.63 25.86 -11.47
N THR A 609 38.92 26.06 -11.21
CA THR A 609 39.71 27.17 -11.77
C THR A 609 40.32 26.85 -13.14
N GLY A 610 40.54 25.57 -13.45
CA GLY A 610 41.23 25.10 -14.65
C GLY A 610 42.75 25.23 -14.58
N ARG A 611 43.29 25.73 -13.46
CA ARG A 611 44.71 26.03 -13.26
C ARG A 611 45.31 25.14 -12.17
N ILE A 612 46.60 24.85 -12.30
CA ILE A 612 47.37 24.03 -11.37
C ILE A 612 48.72 24.73 -11.09
N SER A 613 49.20 24.69 -9.83
CA SER A 613 50.48 25.33 -9.50
C SER A 613 51.66 24.50 -10.01
N LYS A 614 52.79 25.14 -10.30
CA LYS A 614 54.03 24.45 -10.69
C LYS A 614 54.40 23.31 -9.75
N ARG A 615 54.35 23.57 -8.44
CA ARG A 615 54.68 22.59 -7.42
C ARG A 615 53.74 21.38 -7.45
N GLU A 616 52.43 21.62 -7.65
CA GLU A 616 51.46 20.53 -7.76
C GLU A 616 51.71 19.67 -9.00
N VAL A 617 52.08 20.28 -10.13
CA VAL A 617 52.47 19.55 -11.35
C VAL A 617 53.74 18.73 -11.11
N GLU A 618 54.77 19.29 -10.47
CA GLU A 618 56.02 18.58 -10.18
C GLU A 618 55.82 17.41 -9.21
N GLU A 619 55.03 17.62 -8.14
CA GLU A 619 54.82 16.60 -7.09
C GLU A 619 53.87 15.47 -7.56
N HIS A 620 52.83 15.78 -8.34
CA HIS A 620 51.79 14.83 -8.71
C HIS A 620 51.82 14.38 -10.19
N HIS A 621 52.48 15.14 -11.07
CA HIS A 621 52.56 14.88 -12.51
C HIS A 621 53.98 15.12 -13.06
N PRO A 622 55.01 14.44 -12.51
CA PRO A 622 56.41 14.76 -12.81
C PRO A 622 56.79 14.61 -14.28
N LEU A 623 56.17 13.69 -15.03
CA LEU A 623 56.45 13.55 -16.47
C LEU A 623 55.77 14.67 -17.29
N GLU A 624 54.62 15.19 -16.84
CA GLU A 624 54.01 16.39 -17.46
C GLU A 624 54.85 17.63 -17.19
N TYR A 625 55.44 17.74 -15.99
CA TYR A 625 56.35 18.83 -15.66
C TYR A 625 57.58 18.85 -16.58
N GLU A 626 58.21 17.69 -16.84
CA GLU A 626 59.36 17.59 -17.74
C GLU A 626 59.03 18.01 -19.18
N GLU A 627 57.85 17.61 -19.67
CA GLU A 627 57.33 18.05 -20.97
C GLU A 627 57.10 19.57 -21.02
N LEU A 628 56.55 20.17 -19.94
CA LEU A 628 56.30 21.61 -19.84
C LEU A 628 57.59 22.43 -19.63
N ALA A 629 58.58 21.88 -18.93
CA ALA A 629 59.87 22.50 -18.66
C ALA A 629 60.89 22.34 -19.82
N GLY A 630 60.48 21.69 -20.92
CA GLY A 630 61.29 21.56 -22.13
C GLY A 630 62.43 20.54 -22.05
N HIS A 631 62.36 19.56 -21.14
CA HIS A 631 63.30 18.44 -21.06
C HIS A 631 62.61 17.21 -21.66
N GLY A 632 62.63 17.11 -23.00
CA GLY A 632 62.11 15.94 -23.72
C GLY A 632 62.84 14.65 -23.31
N PRO A 633 62.23 13.47 -23.52
CA PRO A 633 62.75 12.21 -23.02
C PRO A 633 64.18 11.98 -23.54
N THR A 634 65.11 11.70 -22.63
CA THR A 634 66.40 11.10 -22.98
C THR A 634 66.11 9.72 -23.58
N HIS A 635 65.95 9.66 -24.89
CA HIS A 635 66.10 8.42 -25.62
C HIS A 635 67.52 7.92 -25.38
N ASP A 636 67.63 6.69 -24.91
CA ASP A 636 68.88 5.99 -24.71
C ASP A 636 69.79 6.16 -25.94
N THR A 637 71.02 6.57 -25.67
CA THR A 637 72.12 6.64 -26.63
C THR A 637 72.28 5.30 -27.36
N GLU A 638 72.12 5.28 -28.68
CA GLU A 638 72.69 4.22 -29.51
C GLU A 638 74.23 4.29 -29.40
N PRO A 639 74.91 3.16 -29.12
CA PRO A 639 76.36 3.12 -29.23
C PRO A 639 76.74 3.14 -30.71
N GLY A 640 77.65 4.04 -31.06
CA GLY A 640 78.07 4.26 -32.44
C GLY A 640 78.71 3.05 -33.09
N GLU A 641 78.66 3.02 -34.42
CA GLU A 641 79.59 2.29 -35.26
C GLU A 641 80.14 3.23 -36.32
N SER A 642 81.47 3.24 -36.35
CA SER A 642 82.38 3.80 -37.35
C SER A 642 82.27 3.13 -38.71
#